data_AF-A0A8J4BGF0-F1
#
_entry.id   AF-A0A8J4BGF0-F1
#
_cell.length_a   1.000
_cell.length_b   1.000
_cell.length_c   1.000
_cell.angle_alpha   90.00
_cell.angle_beta   90.00
_cell.angle_gamma   90.00
#
_symmetry.space_group_name_H-M   'P 1'
#
loop_
_entity.id
_entity.type
_entity.pdbx_description
1 polymer ?
#
loop_
_entity_poly.entity_id
_entity_poly.type
_entity_poly.pdbx_seq_one_letter_code
_entity_poly.pdbx_strand_id
1 'polypeptide(L)'
;MALSDFSVACKRLGELYKDNPVLLGKLLATLTSLGVDEFLVVCNGWEVVVDSPAEKTFLEFRLSGAVVGLGSLVPAAGMQAGAGPSSVQAGGSMQAGAGPSSVQAGGSLAAGLGVETAAGAGPPACKLGLRQDSKNQDLFFFEPMDTISAAAAASPGMSSEFFLDPNGRLTNELQDWLRLAKDLHCKGKPILPLFINGQVKNGKSYMLNEVLPAVVNTYYCSGSSGQQHAGTVLSEPNFLRVNCLDCDRSSGSGGFLMALLTQLKESAADQQLFAAASTPVPSEHLPDVMVVAIRGFMKRLPRDRLNFLLIDEAQSFYLIRRPVSDNDQQHRSLDIDAVLRMRTILKRLLLDSPHWVAWAVTGSSMATLWANIAATPPNGFALIMRNRRLDLDPKVSMDVLQVAWEHLKAQAATWDPALPNDLVWQSPPQIAMLAYLCQEWRYSRKASTAAELVEQTMMEKLIPEVLEDLRIVLQVLGQPREQLLLLHELLDPMAGVEPAKLPRAFKALLARFATQHEGRLYLDNPLLAQVLQAITTESGELVNSINTIQSISSKMFRELVVLGECCKESEHFNKESEHYKDLDSILEDMASALALPPDRLLKADWFVHVLDHRCNKRGSKTSFEQNYKAQARQDPKVGLCRFHVLLRNVLSHGSLSEQRQALEFYPPKLAAFHSSGRISEVMTKVYNSPIPMRSKAPGAPAAATPRAQLQPQAGPVRPISLHLGKQLRRATVVQLRHIGRM
;
A
#
# COMPACT_ATOMS: atom_id res chain seq x y z
N MET A 1 -45.97 -18.13 -38.60
CA MET A 1 -44.83 -17.36 -39.15
C MET A 1 -43.58 -17.93 -38.51
N ALA A 2 -42.48 -18.14 -39.24
CA ALA A 2 -41.26 -18.65 -38.60
C ALA A 2 -40.58 -17.53 -37.79
N LEU A 3 -39.82 -17.90 -36.74
CA LEU A 3 -39.10 -16.95 -35.90
C LEU A 3 -38.10 -16.09 -36.71
N SER A 4 -37.52 -16.65 -37.78
CA SER A 4 -36.72 -15.93 -38.77
C SER A 4 -37.48 -14.76 -39.39
N ASP A 5 -38.69 -15.02 -39.88
CA ASP A 5 -39.47 -14.06 -40.66
C ASP A 5 -40.02 -12.96 -39.75
N PHE A 6 -40.37 -13.33 -38.52
CA PHE A 6 -40.80 -12.41 -37.47
C PHE A 6 -39.67 -11.44 -37.08
N SER A 7 -38.44 -11.94 -36.86
CA SER A 7 -37.27 -11.11 -36.59
C SER A 7 -36.99 -10.11 -37.73
N VAL A 8 -37.07 -10.55 -38.99
CA VAL A 8 -36.90 -9.68 -40.17
C VAL A 8 -38.02 -8.64 -40.28
N ALA A 9 -39.27 -9.00 -39.95
CA ALA A 9 -40.40 -8.07 -39.92
C ALA A 9 -40.22 -7.00 -38.83
N CYS A 10 -39.87 -7.39 -37.61
CA CYS A 10 -39.60 -6.46 -36.50
C CYS A 10 -38.44 -5.51 -36.83
N LYS A 11 -37.36 -5.99 -37.47
CA LYS A 11 -36.24 -5.12 -37.90
C LYS A 11 -36.68 -4.08 -38.94
N ARG A 12 -37.52 -4.47 -39.92
CA ARG A 12 -38.07 -3.53 -40.91
C ARG A 12 -39.02 -2.50 -40.28
N LEU A 13 -39.84 -2.90 -39.30
CA LEU A 13 -40.70 -1.97 -38.56
C LEU A 13 -39.89 -1.00 -37.69
N GLY A 14 -38.79 -1.45 -37.08
CA GLY A 14 -37.85 -0.59 -36.36
C GLY A 14 -37.28 0.52 -37.24
N GLU A 15 -36.81 0.20 -38.45
CA GLU A 15 -36.34 1.23 -39.39
C GLU A 15 -37.45 2.14 -39.91
N LEU A 16 -38.69 1.66 -40.03
CA LEU A 16 -39.84 2.46 -40.47
C LEU A 16 -40.27 3.52 -39.44
N TYR A 17 -40.08 3.26 -38.14
CA TYR A 17 -40.49 4.13 -37.04
C TYR A 17 -39.33 4.76 -36.25
N LYS A 18 -38.08 4.61 -36.71
CA LYS A 18 -36.86 5.13 -36.04
C LYS A 18 -36.91 6.63 -35.71
N ASP A 19 -37.64 7.41 -36.51
CA ASP A 19 -37.79 8.87 -36.37
C ASP A 19 -39.08 9.28 -35.62
N ASN A 20 -39.86 8.31 -35.11
CA ASN A 20 -41.06 8.55 -34.30
C ASN A 20 -41.07 7.67 -33.02
N PRO A 21 -40.42 8.12 -31.93
CA PRO A 21 -40.24 7.32 -30.73
C PRO A 21 -41.55 6.99 -29.99
N VAL A 22 -42.63 7.75 -30.21
CA VAL A 22 -43.94 7.49 -29.59
C VAL A 22 -44.65 6.30 -30.26
N LEU A 23 -44.51 6.15 -31.59
CA LEU A 23 -44.98 4.95 -32.28
C LEU A 23 -44.07 3.74 -32.00
N LEU A 24 -42.76 3.94 -31.95
CA LEU A 24 -41.81 2.88 -31.59
C LEU A 24 -42.09 2.33 -30.17
N GLY A 25 -42.30 3.19 -29.17
CA GLY A 25 -42.66 2.76 -27.82
C GLY A 25 -43.97 1.96 -27.74
N LYS A 26 -44.98 2.33 -28.54
CA LYS A 26 -46.24 1.56 -28.64
C LYS A 26 -46.05 0.21 -29.33
N LEU A 27 -45.21 0.14 -30.37
CA LEU A 27 -44.86 -1.10 -31.04
C LEU A 27 -44.14 -2.06 -30.08
N LEU A 28 -43.15 -1.56 -29.33
CA LEU A 28 -42.40 -2.33 -28.33
C LEU A 28 -43.33 -2.90 -27.25
N ALA A 29 -44.18 -2.06 -26.63
CA ALA A 29 -45.15 -2.52 -25.64
C ALA A 29 -46.12 -3.59 -26.18
N THR A 30 -46.51 -3.47 -27.45
CA THR A 30 -47.36 -4.48 -28.12
C THR A 30 -46.61 -5.80 -28.31
N LEU A 31 -45.33 -5.77 -28.71
CA LEU A 31 -44.50 -6.96 -28.87
C LEU A 31 -44.25 -7.68 -27.54
N THR A 32 -43.96 -6.95 -26.46
CA THR A 32 -43.84 -7.53 -25.11
C THR A 32 -45.15 -8.17 -24.65
N SER A 33 -46.31 -7.56 -24.96
CA SER A 33 -47.63 -8.14 -24.62
C SER A 33 -47.97 -9.44 -25.38
N LEU A 34 -47.18 -9.81 -26.39
CA LEU A 34 -47.32 -11.03 -27.18
C LEU A 34 -46.34 -12.15 -26.75
N GLY A 35 -45.61 -11.99 -25.64
CA GLY A 35 -44.70 -13.02 -25.11
C GLY A 35 -43.42 -13.17 -25.92
N VAL A 36 -42.79 -12.05 -26.28
CA VAL A 36 -41.49 -12.02 -26.95
C VAL A 36 -40.44 -11.52 -25.96
N ASP A 37 -39.77 -12.45 -25.28
CA ASP A 37 -39.05 -12.16 -24.03
C ASP A 37 -37.71 -11.41 -24.20
N GLU A 38 -36.98 -11.64 -25.30
CA GLU A 38 -35.72 -10.95 -25.61
C GLU A 38 -35.65 -10.49 -27.07
N PHE A 39 -35.26 -9.23 -27.30
CA PHE A 39 -34.78 -8.74 -28.60
C PHE A 39 -34.02 -7.42 -28.48
N LEU A 40 -32.96 -7.26 -29.27
CA LEU A 40 -32.14 -6.04 -29.33
C LEU A 40 -32.58 -5.15 -30.51
N VAL A 41 -32.90 -3.89 -30.24
CA VAL A 41 -33.13 -2.87 -31.29
C VAL A 41 -32.11 -1.76 -31.16
N VAL A 42 -31.38 -1.51 -32.25
CA VAL A 42 -30.40 -0.43 -32.37
C VAL A 42 -30.97 0.66 -33.29
N CYS A 43 -31.09 1.89 -32.79
CA CYS A 43 -31.63 3.03 -33.55
C CYS A 43 -30.84 4.30 -33.24
N ASN A 44 -30.25 4.93 -34.26
CA ASN A 44 -29.58 6.25 -34.18
C ASN A 44 -28.62 6.43 -32.97
N GLY A 45 -27.83 5.39 -32.65
CA GLY A 45 -26.84 5.42 -31.55
C GLY A 45 -27.39 5.08 -30.15
N TRP A 46 -28.65 4.66 -30.06
CA TRP A 46 -29.26 4.09 -28.86
C TRP A 46 -29.32 2.57 -28.96
N GLU A 47 -28.93 1.90 -27.88
CA GLU A 47 -29.28 0.51 -27.62
C GLU A 47 -30.47 0.50 -26.65
N VAL A 48 -31.55 -0.18 -27.03
CA VAL A 48 -32.67 -0.45 -26.12
C VAL A 48 -32.61 -1.92 -25.75
N VAL A 49 -32.39 -2.19 -24.46
CA VAL A 49 -32.51 -3.52 -23.87
C VAL A 49 -33.83 -3.57 -23.12
N VAL A 50 -34.68 -4.52 -23.50
CA VAL A 50 -35.91 -4.86 -22.79
C VAL A 50 -35.63 -6.12 -21.99
N ASP A 51 -35.77 -6.04 -20.68
CA ASP A 51 -35.65 -7.18 -19.76
C ASP A 51 -36.95 -7.28 -18.96
N SER A 52 -37.54 -8.48 -18.91
CA SER A 52 -38.93 -8.67 -18.49
C SER A 52 -39.11 -9.88 -17.55
N PRO A 53 -38.51 -9.85 -16.34
CA PRO A 53 -38.89 -10.78 -15.28
C PRO A 53 -40.39 -10.62 -14.96
N ALA A 54 -41.07 -11.76 -14.78
CA ALA A 54 -42.49 -12.01 -15.05
C ALA A 54 -43.59 -11.08 -14.49
N GLU A 55 -43.27 -10.05 -13.69
CA GLU A 55 -44.23 -9.08 -13.17
C GLU A 55 -43.88 -7.61 -13.48
N LYS A 56 -42.67 -7.27 -13.96
CA LYS A 56 -42.26 -5.89 -14.25
C LYS A 56 -41.28 -5.80 -15.43
N THR A 57 -41.75 -5.28 -16.57
CA THR A 57 -40.90 -4.91 -17.71
C THR A 57 -40.05 -3.69 -17.38
N PHE A 58 -38.74 -3.79 -17.56
CA PHE A 58 -37.81 -2.66 -17.51
C PHE A 58 -37.33 -2.29 -18.92
N LEU A 59 -37.28 -0.99 -19.21
CA LEU A 59 -36.75 -0.43 -20.46
C LEU A 59 -35.45 0.31 -20.17
N GLU A 60 -34.31 -0.30 -20.48
CA GLU A 60 -33.02 0.39 -20.35
C GLU A 60 -32.63 1.05 -21.69
N PHE A 61 -32.65 2.37 -21.71
CA PHE A 61 -32.19 3.18 -22.84
C PHE A 61 -30.71 3.55 -22.66
N ARG A 62 -29.81 2.84 -23.35
CA ARG A 62 -28.37 3.12 -23.31
C ARG A 62 -27.98 4.04 -24.46
N LEU A 63 -27.48 5.22 -24.09
CA LEU A 63 -26.78 6.14 -24.98
C LEU A 63 -25.27 5.95 -24.76
N SER A 64 -24.48 5.80 -25.82
CA SER A 64 -23.01 5.74 -25.69
C SER A 64 -22.42 7.07 -25.22
N GLY A 65 -22.28 7.22 -23.89
CA GLY A 65 -21.47 8.27 -23.27
C GLY A 65 -22.10 9.05 -22.11
N ALA A 66 -23.38 8.85 -21.75
CA ALA A 66 -23.96 9.45 -20.54
C ALA A 66 -25.23 8.73 -20.05
N VAL A 67 -25.49 8.76 -18.74
CA VAL A 67 -26.74 8.29 -18.11
C VAL A 67 -27.55 9.49 -17.63
N VAL A 68 -28.84 9.54 -17.94
CA VAL A 68 -29.77 10.59 -17.48
C VAL A 68 -31.12 9.98 -17.10
N GLY A 69 -31.50 10.13 -15.83
CA GLY A 69 -32.89 10.14 -15.35
C GLY A 69 -33.75 8.88 -15.53
N LEU A 70 -33.98 8.12 -14.45
CA LEU A 70 -35.12 7.20 -14.35
C LEU A 70 -36.43 7.99 -14.13
N GLY A 71 -37.47 7.65 -14.88
CA GLY A 71 -38.84 8.09 -14.66
C GLY A 71 -39.77 6.88 -14.51
N SER A 72 -40.66 6.90 -13.52
CA SER A 72 -41.60 5.80 -13.25
C SER A 72 -43.00 6.14 -13.75
N LEU A 73 -43.66 5.18 -14.41
CA LEU A 73 -45.09 5.22 -14.73
C LEU A 73 -45.77 4.08 -13.97
N VAL A 74 -46.77 4.43 -13.14
CA VAL A 74 -47.55 3.49 -12.33
C VAL A 74 -49.03 3.60 -12.70
N PRO A 75 -49.70 2.51 -13.14
CA PRO A 75 -51.15 2.49 -13.30
C PRO A 75 -51.85 2.36 -11.94
N ALA A 76 -53.04 2.95 -11.80
CA ALA A 76 -53.73 3.07 -10.51
C ALA A 76 -54.99 2.18 -10.38
N ALA A 77 -54.95 1.22 -9.46
CA ALA A 77 -56.07 0.51 -8.83
C ALA A 77 -55.51 -0.26 -7.60
N GLY A 78 -56.24 -0.58 -6.53
CA GLY A 78 -57.63 -0.30 -6.15
C GLY A 78 -57.84 -0.60 -4.65
N MET A 79 -59.02 -0.30 -4.09
CA MET A 79 -59.31 -0.45 -2.65
C MET A 79 -59.68 -1.88 -2.24
N GLN A 80 -59.31 -2.31 -1.03
CA GLN A 80 -60.24 -2.95 -0.08
C GLN A 80 -59.69 -2.97 1.36
N ALA A 81 -60.52 -3.34 2.34
CA ALA A 81 -60.22 -3.21 3.78
C ALA A 81 -60.86 -4.31 4.65
N GLY A 82 -60.25 -4.57 5.81
CA GLY A 82 -60.73 -5.38 6.94
C GLY A 82 -59.72 -5.24 8.09
N ALA A 83 -60.07 -4.73 9.28
CA ALA A 83 -60.93 -5.30 10.34
C ALA A 83 -60.15 -6.29 11.26
N GLY A 84 -60.09 -5.98 12.56
CA GLY A 84 -59.51 -6.83 13.63
C GLY A 84 -60.55 -7.78 14.26
N PRO A 85 -60.53 -8.09 15.59
CA PRO A 85 -59.82 -7.42 16.70
C PRO A 85 -59.24 -8.38 17.81
N SER A 86 -59.00 -7.85 19.03
CA SER A 86 -58.91 -8.54 20.35
C SER A 86 -57.55 -9.18 20.78
N SER A 87 -57.15 -9.32 22.07
CA SER A 87 -57.47 -8.65 23.38
C SER A 87 -56.68 -9.27 24.58
N VAL A 88 -56.68 -8.65 25.79
CA VAL A 88 -56.26 -9.19 27.15
C VAL A 88 -54.72 -9.26 27.39
N GLN A 89 -54.06 -8.61 28.39
CA GLN A 89 -54.01 -8.73 29.88
C GLN A 89 -53.38 -10.06 30.42
N ALA A 90 -52.73 -10.20 31.59
CA ALA A 90 -52.06 -9.36 32.63
C ALA A 90 -51.26 -10.30 33.60
N GLY A 91 -50.41 -9.94 34.58
CA GLY A 91 -49.79 -8.66 35.02
C GLY A 91 -49.42 -8.62 36.54
N GLY A 92 -48.12 -8.49 36.92
CA GLY A 92 -47.60 -8.40 38.31
C GLY A 92 -46.26 -9.15 38.51
N SER A 93 -45.48 -9.07 39.63
CA SER A 93 -45.39 -8.09 40.75
C SER A 93 -44.20 -8.43 41.70
N MET A 94 -43.80 -7.50 42.60
CA MET A 94 -42.75 -7.59 43.68
C MET A 94 -41.27 -7.58 43.23
N GLN A 95 -40.27 -6.83 43.79
CA GLN A 95 -40.11 -5.81 44.87
C GLN A 95 -39.41 -6.23 46.19
N ALA A 96 -38.10 -5.93 46.30
CA ALA A 96 -37.26 -5.58 47.48
C ALA A 96 -35.82 -5.31 46.99
N GLY A 97 -34.91 -4.49 47.55
CA GLY A 97 -34.84 -3.75 48.82
C GLY A 97 -33.84 -4.41 49.80
N ALA A 98 -32.77 -3.79 50.32
CA ALA A 98 -32.16 -2.45 50.16
C ALA A 98 -30.64 -2.48 50.54
N GLY A 99 -29.92 -1.35 50.47
CA GLY A 99 -28.53 -1.19 51.00
C GLY A 99 -28.49 -0.73 52.48
N PRO A 100 -27.48 0.03 52.98
CA PRO A 100 -26.24 0.53 52.34
C PRO A 100 -24.97 0.53 53.27
N SER A 101 -23.98 1.40 53.02
CA SER A 101 -22.89 1.92 53.92
C SER A 101 -21.72 0.99 54.35
N SER A 102 -20.50 1.45 54.73
CA SER A 102 -19.71 2.69 54.44
C SER A 102 -18.32 2.71 55.16
N VAL A 103 -17.41 3.63 54.77
CA VAL A 103 -16.24 4.19 55.52
C VAL A 103 -14.84 3.47 55.48
N GLN A 104 -13.93 4.11 54.73
CA GLN A 104 -12.50 4.50 54.98
C GLN A 104 -11.37 3.57 55.52
N ALA A 105 -10.16 3.90 55.01
CA ALA A 105 -8.84 3.98 55.68
C ALA A 105 -7.92 2.74 55.86
N GLY A 106 -6.99 2.59 54.90
CA GLY A 106 -5.56 2.90 55.14
C GLY A 106 -4.71 1.95 56.00
N GLY A 107 -3.81 1.20 55.36
CA GLY A 107 -2.70 0.51 56.02
C GLY A 107 -1.76 -0.16 55.01
N SER A 108 -0.50 0.30 54.93
CA SER A 108 0.52 -0.26 54.04
C SER A 108 1.57 -1.05 54.83
N LEU A 109 1.81 -2.30 54.44
CA LEU A 109 3.10 -3.01 54.59
C LEU A 109 3.09 -4.22 53.66
N ALA A 110 4.24 -4.56 53.06
CA ALA A 110 4.31 -5.49 51.93
C ALA A 110 5.19 -6.72 52.20
N ALA A 111 4.71 -7.90 51.79
CA ALA A 111 5.50 -9.08 51.40
C ALA A 111 4.59 -10.15 50.74
N GLY A 112 5.14 -11.03 49.89
CA GLY A 112 4.52 -12.34 49.64
C GLY A 112 3.79 -12.58 48.31
N LEU A 113 4.48 -12.38 47.18
CA LEU A 113 4.40 -13.19 45.94
C LEU A 113 3.11 -13.96 45.62
N GLY A 114 2.38 -13.51 44.58
CA GLY A 114 1.44 -14.31 43.80
C GLY A 114 1.45 -13.81 42.35
N VAL A 115 1.80 -14.68 41.39
CA VAL A 115 1.99 -14.31 39.97
C VAL A 115 0.76 -14.73 39.17
N GLU A 116 0.16 -13.82 38.40
CA GLU A 116 -0.26 -14.03 37.00
C GLU A 116 -0.90 -12.78 36.37
N THR A 117 -0.99 -12.77 35.03
CA THR A 117 -1.67 -11.76 34.18
C THR A 117 -1.25 -10.28 34.32
N ALA A 118 -0.13 -9.93 33.68
CA ALA A 118 0.15 -8.55 33.26
C ALA A 118 0.05 -8.44 31.73
N ALA A 119 -1.10 -7.98 31.23
CA ALA A 119 -1.38 -7.88 29.80
C ALA A 119 -1.69 -6.43 29.37
N GLY A 120 -1.07 -5.98 28.28
CA GLY A 120 -1.69 -5.01 27.37
C GLY A 120 -1.89 -3.56 27.84
N ALA A 121 -1.12 -3.04 28.80
CA ALA A 121 -1.07 -1.60 29.08
C ALA A 121 0.28 -1.01 28.61
N GLY A 122 0.26 -0.31 27.47
CA GLY A 122 1.44 0.40 26.97
C GLY A 122 1.79 1.62 27.84
N PRO A 123 3.05 2.10 27.85
CA PRO A 123 3.41 3.34 28.52
C PRO A 123 2.65 4.53 27.90
N PRO A 124 2.35 5.59 28.67
CA PRO A 124 1.66 6.77 28.16
C PRO A 124 2.43 7.37 26.98
N ALA A 125 1.72 7.68 25.90
CA ALA A 125 2.31 8.02 24.62
C ALA A 125 3.24 9.24 24.71
N CYS A 126 4.55 8.99 24.70
CA CYS A 126 5.55 10.03 24.53
C CYS A 126 5.33 10.68 23.16
N LYS A 127 5.07 11.98 23.12
CA LYS A 127 4.95 12.70 21.86
C LYS A 127 6.31 12.78 21.21
N LEU A 128 6.49 12.10 20.08
CA LEU A 128 7.69 12.22 19.27
C LEU A 128 7.62 13.47 18.39
N GLY A 129 8.78 14.08 18.16
CA GLY A 129 9.01 15.12 17.15
C GLY A 129 10.05 14.64 16.15
N LEU A 130 9.92 15.03 14.88
CA LEU A 130 10.92 14.71 13.86
C LEU A 130 11.99 15.79 13.82
N ARG A 131 13.25 15.41 14.06
CA ARG A 131 14.45 16.25 13.97
C ARG A 131 15.31 15.86 12.77
N GLN A 132 15.81 16.86 12.05
CA GLN A 132 16.83 16.69 11.01
C GLN A 132 18.22 16.50 11.64
N ASP A 133 19.06 15.60 11.12
CA ASP A 133 20.38 15.39 11.71
C ASP A 133 21.34 16.57 11.47
N SER A 134 22.13 16.83 12.50
CA SER A 134 23.16 17.86 12.59
C SER A 134 24.36 17.65 11.66
N LYS A 135 24.69 16.40 11.30
CA LYS A 135 25.85 16.05 10.46
C LYS A 135 25.42 15.74 9.03
N ASN A 136 24.30 15.05 8.85
CA ASN A 136 23.72 14.72 7.57
C ASN A 136 22.28 15.24 7.45
N GLN A 137 22.14 16.44 6.87
CA GLN A 137 20.86 17.13 6.68
C GLN A 137 19.85 16.35 5.83
N ASP A 138 20.29 15.33 5.09
CA ASP A 138 19.40 14.47 4.33
C ASP A 138 18.64 13.47 5.23
N LEU A 139 19.08 13.25 6.48
CA LEU A 139 18.49 12.28 7.42
C LEU A 139 17.64 12.95 8.50
N PHE A 140 16.69 12.18 9.03
CA PHE A 140 15.81 12.57 10.12
C PHE A 140 15.73 11.49 11.21
N PHE A 141 15.40 11.89 12.43
CA PHE A 141 15.37 11.10 13.65
C PHE A 141 14.13 11.46 14.48
N PHE A 142 13.64 10.55 15.34
CA PHE A 142 12.67 10.91 16.39
C PHE A 142 13.37 11.27 17.69
N GLU A 143 12.89 12.34 18.30
CA GLU A 143 13.24 12.72 19.67
C GLU A 143 11.94 12.89 20.50
N PRO A 144 11.96 12.55 21.80
CA PRO A 144 10.91 12.95 22.73
C PRO A 144 10.69 14.48 22.70
N MET A 145 9.45 14.92 22.61
CA MET A 145 9.08 16.32 22.73
C MET A 145 9.00 16.73 24.20
N ASP A 146 9.67 17.83 24.56
CA ASP A 146 9.56 18.47 25.88
C ASP A 146 8.19 19.14 26.09
N THR A 147 7.14 18.33 26.25
CA THR A 147 5.93 18.79 26.94
C THR A 147 6.27 19.01 28.42
N ILE A 148 5.91 20.17 28.96
CA ILE A 148 6.49 20.84 30.15
C ILE A 148 6.25 20.11 31.51
N SER A 149 5.90 18.82 31.53
CA SER A 149 5.74 18.01 32.74
C SER A 149 6.11 16.52 32.58
N ALA A 150 7.13 16.20 31.77
CA ALA A 150 7.63 14.84 31.56
C ALA A 150 8.96 14.51 32.29
N ALA A 151 9.24 15.18 33.42
CA ALA A 151 10.52 15.17 34.13
C ALA A 151 10.87 13.86 34.89
N ALA A 152 10.48 12.69 34.37
CA ALA A 152 10.64 11.38 35.03
C ALA A 152 11.00 10.21 34.08
N ALA A 153 11.22 10.45 32.78
CA ALA A 153 11.54 9.40 31.79
C ALA A 153 13.05 9.31 31.42
N ALA A 154 13.90 10.18 31.98
CA ALA A 154 15.33 10.26 31.65
C ALA A 154 16.18 9.24 32.44
N SER A 155 16.10 7.97 32.05
CA SER A 155 17.04 6.90 32.47
C SER A 155 17.07 5.80 31.38
N PRO A 156 18.14 4.98 31.29
CA PRO A 156 18.62 4.49 29.99
C PRO A 156 17.74 3.39 29.35
N GLY A 157 16.72 3.85 28.62
CA GLY A 157 15.85 3.06 27.74
C GLY A 157 15.38 3.85 26.52
N MET A 158 16.22 4.79 26.03
CA MET A 158 15.93 5.72 24.93
C MET A 158 15.79 4.99 23.58
N SER A 159 14.66 4.31 23.38
CA SER A 159 14.21 3.85 22.07
C SER A 159 13.57 5.00 21.31
N SER A 160 14.40 5.97 20.91
CA SER A 160 14.10 6.75 19.70
C SER A 160 14.14 5.78 18.52
N GLU A 161 12.98 5.23 18.17
CA GLU A 161 12.83 4.47 16.94
C GLU A 161 13.23 5.37 15.76
N PHE A 162 13.89 4.80 14.76
CA PHE A 162 14.62 5.60 13.77
C PHE A 162 13.90 5.60 12.41
N PHE A 163 13.72 6.79 11.82
CA PHE A 163 13.05 6.96 10.53
C PHE A 163 13.94 7.69 9.51
N LEU A 164 14.65 6.89 8.70
CA LEU A 164 15.46 7.38 7.59
C LEU A 164 14.59 7.76 6.38
N ASP A 165 14.53 9.06 6.09
CA ASP A 165 14.01 9.60 4.84
C ASP A 165 15.10 10.40 4.11
N PRO A 166 16.08 9.73 3.47
CA PRO A 166 17.34 10.28 2.97
C PRO A 166 17.22 11.29 1.81
N ASN A 167 16.01 11.70 1.46
CA ASN A 167 15.74 12.75 0.47
C ASN A 167 14.66 13.73 0.98
N GLY A 168 14.29 13.63 2.28
CA GLY A 168 13.11 14.26 2.87
C GLY A 168 11.81 13.99 2.11
N ARG A 169 11.72 12.95 1.27
CA ARG A 169 10.63 12.81 0.29
C ARG A 169 9.33 12.40 0.96
N LEU A 170 9.37 11.40 1.84
CA LEU A 170 8.19 10.92 2.56
C LEU A 170 7.67 12.02 3.51
N THR A 171 8.60 12.74 4.14
CA THR A 171 8.36 13.92 4.97
C THR A 171 7.72 15.06 4.17
N ASN A 172 8.23 15.36 2.98
CA ASN A 172 7.66 16.38 2.08
C ASN A 172 6.28 15.97 1.53
N GLU A 173 6.10 14.71 1.10
CA GLU A 173 4.80 14.18 0.65
C GLU A 173 3.75 14.24 1.77
N LEU A 174 4.14 13.97 3.03
CA LEU A 174 3.31 14.17 4.21
C LEU A 174 2.99 15.66 4.46
N GLN A 175 3.99 16.54 4.50
CA GLN A 175 3.78 17.98 4.72
C GLN A 175 2.90 18.63 3.64
N ASP A 176 2.98 18.17 2.40
CA ASP A 176 2.09 18.59 1.31
C ASP A 176 0.63 18.12 1.53
N TRP A 177 0.42 16.92 2.05
CA TRP A 177 -0.91 16.48 2.49
C TRP A 177 -1.41 17.28 3.70
N LEU A 178 -0.56 17.58 4.68
CA LEU A 178 -0.95 18.38 5.85
C LEU A 178 -1.32 19.82 5.48
N ARG A 179 -0.60 20.44 4.53
CA ARG A 179 -0.94 21.75 3.96
C ARG A 179 -2.32 21.73 3.31
N LEU A 180 -2.66 20.66 2.60
CA LEU A 180 -3.98 20.45 2.00
C LEU A 180 -5.06 20.14 3.04
N ALA A 181 -4.76 19.36 4.07
CA ALA A 181 -5.69 19.04 5.16
C ALA A 181 -6.09 20.31 5.92
N LYS A 182 -5.11 21.18 6.24
CA LYS A 182 -5.34 22.52 6.82
C LYS A 182 -6.21 23.39 5.92
N ASP A 183 -5.92 23.46 4.62
CA ASP A 183 -6.71 24.24 3.65
C ASP A 183 -8.16 23.76 3.53
N LEU A 184 -8.38 22.44 3.49
CA LEU A 184 -9.72 21.84 3.43
C LEU A 184 -10.50 22.07 4.73
N HIS A 185 -9.85 21.90 5.88
CA HIS A 185 -10.40 22.19 7.21
C HIS A 185 -10.88 23.64 7.33
N CYS A 186 -10.02 24.61 7.04
CA CYS A 186 -10.36 26.04 7.07
C CYS A 186 -11.46 26.42 6.05
N LYS A 187 -11.65 25.63 4.98
CA LYS A 187 -12.72 25.80 3.99
C LYS A 187 -13.99 25.00 4.30
N GLY A 188 -14.06 24.33 5.46
CA GLY A 188 -15.20 23.52 5.88
C GLY A 188 -15.41 22.23 5.08
N LYS A 189 -14.42 21.77 4.32
CA LYS A 189 -14.51 20.65 3.36
C LYS A 189 -13.91 19.35 3.91
N PRO A 190 -14.51 18.17 3.62
CA PRO A 190 -13.92 16.89 4.01
C PRO A 190 -12.47 16.75 3.53
N ILE A 191 -11.61 16.27 4.43
CA ILE A 191 -10.19 16.05 4.18
C ILE A 191 -10.02 14.79 3.32
N LEU A 192 -9.11 14.81 2.34
CA LEU A 192 -8.83 13.61 1.54
C LEU A 192 -8.10 12.56 2.40
N PRO A 193 -8.60 11.31 2.48
CA PRO A 193 -7.94 10.25 3.25
C PRO A 193 -6.58 9.92 2.66
N LEU A 194 -5.60 9.66 3.52
CA LEU A 194 -4.25 9.21 3.16
C LEU A 194 -4.18 7.68 3.23
N PHE A 195 -3.73 7.03 2.15
CA PHE A 195 -3.34 5.63 2.17
C PHE A 195 -1.83 5.53 2.11
N ILE A 196 -1.22 4.90 3.12
CA ILE A 196 0.22 4.63 3.14
C ILE A 196 0.42 3.24 2.52
N ASN A 197 1.10 3.20 1.38
CA ASN A 197 1.09 2.05 0.47
C ASN A 197 2.46 1.33 0.42
N GLY A 198 2.42 0.03 0.13
CA GLY A 198 3.58 -0.81 -0.17
C GLY A 198 3.56 -2.19 0.50
N GLN A 199 4.63 -2.95 0.30
CA GLN A 199 4.74 -4.39 0.61
C GLN A 199 4.51 -4.78 2.08
N VAL A 200 4.17 -6.04 2.29
CA VAL A 200 4.27 -6.73 3.59
C VAL A 200 5.64 -6.46 4.25
N LYS A 201 5.64 -6.20 5.57
CA LYS A 201 6.78 -5.77 6.43
C LYS A 201 7.55 -4.51 6.00
N ASN A 202 7.07 -3.69 5.06
CA ASN A 202 7.76 -2.47 4.60
C ASN A 202 7.71 -1.25 5.55
N GLY A 203 7.24 -1.39 6.80
CA GLY A 203 7.17 -0.29 7.77
C GLY A 203 5.91 0.59 7.71
N LYS A 204 4.86 0.20 6.98
CA LYS A 204 3.55 0.88 6.95
C LYS A 204 3.03 1.27 8.34
N SER A 205 2.91 0.31 9.27
CA SER A 205 2.37 0.54 10.61
C SER A 205 3.18 1.54 11.43
N TYR A 206 4.50 1.54 11.26
CA TYR A 206 5.42 2.50 11.89
C TYR A 206 5.27 3.90 11.28
N MET A 207 5.16 3.98 9.94
CA MET A 207 4.84 5.22 9.24
C MET A 207 3.49 5.82 9.69
N LEU A 208 2.48 4.97 9.90
CA LEU A 208 1.16 5.40 10.37
C LEU A 208 1.20 5.89 11.83
N ASN A 209 1.79 5.10 12.72
CA ASN A 209 1.64 5.30 14.16
C ASN A 209 2.66 6.27 14.76
N GLU A 210 3.91 6.28 14.29
CA GLU A 210 4.97 7.12 14.89
C GLU A 210 5.44 8.23 13.94
N VAL A 211 5.74 7.91 12.67
CA VAL A 211 6.27 8.90 11.72
C VAL A 211 5.25 10.00 11.41
N LEU A 212 4.01 9.63 11.07
CA LEU A 212 2.98 10.60 10.74
C LEU A 212 2.69 11.54 11.94
N PRO A 213 2.46 11.06 13.18
CA PRO A 213 2.29 11.95 14.33
C PRO A 213 3.49 12.86 14.59
N ALA A 214 4.73 12.38 14.47
CA ALA A 214 5.91 13.22 14.65
C ALA A 214 6.04 14.30 13.56
N VAL A 215 5.78 13.97 12.29
CA VAL A 215 5.75 14.95 11.19
C VAL A 215 4.61 15.97 11.38
N VAL A 216 3.45 15.52 11.85
CA VAL A 216 2.31 16.38 12.20
C VAL A 216 2.67 17.33 13.34
N ASN A 217 3.26 16.83 14.42
CA ASN A 217 3.69 17.62 15.57
C ASN A 217 4.70 18.70 15.15
N THR A 218 5.76 18.33 14.42
CA THR A 218 6.72 19.30 13.87
C THR A 218 6.01 20.33 12.96
N TYR A 219 5.14 19.89 12.04
CA TYR A 219 4.45 20.78 11.10
C TYR A 219 3.54 21.83 11.76
N TYR A 220 2.83 21.47 12.85
CA TYR A 220 1.94 22.41 13.54
C TYR A 220 2.66 23.21 14.65
N CYS A 221 3.63 22.61 15.37
CA CYS A 221 4.33 23.28 16.48
C CYS A 221 5.46 24.23 16.01
N SER A 222 6.11 23.96 14.87
CA SER A 222 7.14 24.88 14.31
C SER A 222 6.56 26.20 13.76
N GLY A 223 5.24 26.41 13.80
CA GLY A 223 4.59 27.66 13.37
C GLY A 223 4.91 28.89 14.24
N SER A 224 5.55 28.70 15.40
CA SER A 224 5.80 29.74 16.42
C SER A 224 6.81 30.84 16.03
N SER A 225 7.60 30.67 14.96
CA SER A 225 8.76 31.54 14.69
C SER A 225 8.79 32.24 13.31
N GLY A 226 7.83 32.02 12.40
CA GLY A 226 7.98 32.59 11.04
C GLY A 226 6.77 32.71 10.10
N GLN A 227 5.64 32.01 10.31
CA GLN A 227 4.48 32.09 9.41
C GLN A 227 3.20 32.56 10.12
N GLN A 228 3.15 33.86 10.41
CA GLN A 228 1.90 34.57 10.66
C GLN A 228 1.08 34.69 9.35
N HIS A 229 0.38 33.62 9.00
CA HIS A 229 -0.81 33.74 8.16
C HIS A 229 -2.00 34.13 9.05
N ALA A 230 -2.77 35.13 8.61
CA ALA A 230 -3.77 35.78 9.45
C ALA A 230 -4.95 34.84 9.77
N GLY A 231 -5.30 34.76 11.06
CA GLY A 231 -6.45 33.99 11.56
C GLY A 231 -6.09 32.57 12.01
N THR A 232 -6.25 32.32 13.32
CA THR A 232 -6.17 30.99 13.98
C THR A 232 -4.90 30.17 13.73
N VAL A 233 -4.00 30.18 14.73
CA VAL A 233 -3.16 29.01 15.01
C VAL A 233 -4.10 27.86 15.37
N LEU A 234 -4.01 26.73 14.66
CA LEU A 234 -4.77 25.53 15.02
C LEU A 234 -4.21 24.97 16.33
N SER A 235 -5.10 24.54 17.23
CA SER A 235 -4.65 23.84 18.43
C SER A 235 -4.02 22.48 18.11
N GLU A 236 -3.19 22.00 19.02
CA GLU A 236 -2.44 20.75 18.86
C GLU A 236 -3.36 19.58 18.48
N PRO A 237 -3.02 18.80 17.42
CA PRO A 237 -3.89 17.77 16.90
C PRO A 237 -3.93 16.51 17.77
N ASN A 238 -5.02 15.74 17.62
CA ASN A 238 -5.26 14.49 18.33
C ASN A 238 -4.95 13.29 17.42
N PHE A 239 -4.49 12.17 18.00
CA PHE A 239 -4.17 10.93 17.27
C PHE A 239 -4.92 9.73 17.87
N LEU A 240 -5.93 9.23 17.16
CA LEU A 240 -6.73 8.09 17.57
C LEU A 240 -6.29 6.86 16.77
N ARG A 241 -5.68 5.88 17.46
CA ARG A 241 -5.09 4.67 16.89
C ARG A 241 -6.08 3.51 16.95
N VAL A 242 -6.18 2.74 15.87
CA VAL A 242 -7.10 1.59 15.71
C VAL A 242 -6.39 0.50 14.93
N ASN A 243 -6.48 -0.76 15.38
CA ASN A 243 -6.02 -1.92 14.64
C ASN A 243 -7.23 -2.76 14.20
N CYS A 244 -7.51 -2.78 12.90
CA CYS A 244 -8.67 -3.51 12.38
C CYS A 244 -8.50 -5.04 12.34
N LEU A 245 -7.33 -5.61 12.69
CA LEU A 245 -7.22 -7.06 12.96
C LEU A 245 -7.94 -7.46 14.26
N ASP A 246 -7.92 -6.57 15.25
CA ASP A 246 -8.55 -6.77 16.57
C ASP A 246 -10.06 -6.47 16.56
N CYS A 247 -10.60 -6.08 15.40
CA CYS A 247 -12.03 -6.01 15.14
C CYS A 247 -12.51 -7.39 14.62
N ASP A 248 -13.42 -8.05 15.34
CA ASP A 248 -13.92 -9.36 14.93
C ASP A 248 -14.62 -9.31 13.56
N ARG A 249 -14.23 -10.24 12.69
CA ARG A 249 -14.72 -10.41 11.31
C ARG A 249 -15.73 -11.55 11.14
N SER A 250 -16.04 -12.28 12.22
CA SER A 250 -16.97 -13.43 12.23
C SER A 250 -18.39 -13.07 12.65
N SER A 251 -18.58 -12.05 13.49
CA SER A 251 -19.87 -11.41 13.82
C SER A 251 -20.43 -10.49 12.71
N GLY A 252 -20.02 -10.71 11.47
CA GLY A 252 -20.46 -9.97 10.27
C GLY A 252 -20.09 -8.48 10.28
N SER A 253 -20.63 -7.72 9.33
CA SER A 253 -20.40 -6.26 9.26
C SER A 253 -20.87 -5.51 10.51
N GLY A 254 -21.88 -6.04 11.21
CA GLY A 254 -22.47 -5.41 12.39
C GLY A 254 -21.52 -5.42 13.59
N GLY A 255 -21.04 -6.60 13.96
CA GLY A 255 -20.08 -6.76 15.06
C GLY A 255 -18.72 -6.15 14.75
N PHE A 256 -18.23 -6.26 13.50
CA PHE A 256 -17.00 -5.57 13.07
C PHE A 256 -17.07 -4.04 13.30
N LEU A 257 -18.18 -3.41 12.88
CA LEU A 257 -18.37 -1.97 13.07
C LEU A 257 -18.60 -1.57 14.53
N MET A 258 -19.16 -2.46 15.35
CA MET A 258 -19.23 -2.27 16.80
C MET A 258 -17.85 -2.32 17.45
N ALA A 259 -17.01 -3.30 17.11
CA ALA A 259 -15.63 -3.41 17.62
C ALA A 259 -14.78 -2.19 17.22
N LEU A 260 -14.92 -1.74 15.96
CA LEU A 260 -14.31 -0.50 15.47
C LEU A 260 -14.74 0.73 16.29
N LEU A 261 -16.03 0.85 16.63
CA LEU A 261 -16.52 1.94 17.47
C LEU A 261 -16.00 1.84 18.92
N THR A 262 -15.82 0.64 19.45
CA THR A 262 -15.22 0.41 20.77
C THR A 262 -13.76 0.85 20.81
N GLN A 263 -12.91 0.40 19.88
CA GLN A 263 -11.51 0.84 19.79
C GLN A 263 -11.38 2.37 19.59
N LEU A 264 -12.23 2.96 18.75
CA LEU A 264 -12.27 4.42 18.57
C LEU A 264 -12.59 5.15 19.88
N LYS A 265 -13.48 4.61 20.72
CA LYS A 265 -13.81 5.17 22.05
C LYS A 265 -12.69 4.96 23.07
N GLU A 266 -12.00 3.84 23.03
CA GLU A 266 -10.86 3.53 23.90
C GLU A 266 -9.69 4.48 23.61
N SER A 267 -9.27 4.58 22.34
CA SER A 267 -8.23 5.54 21.95
C SER A 267 -8.65 7.01 22.14
N ALA A 268 -9.96 7.31 22.09
CA ALA A 268 -10.47 8.62 22.50
C ALA A 268 -10.38 8.85 24.02
N ALA A 269 -10.49 7.82 24.86
CA ALA A 269 -10.32 7.92 26.30
C ALA A 269 -8.83 8.13 26.66
N ASP A 270 -7.91 7.43 25.99
CA ASP A 270 -6.46 7.62 26.14
C ASP A 270 -6.05 9.06 25.80
N GLN A 271 -6.62 9.63 24.72
CA GLN A 271 -6.45 11.02 24.31
C GLN A 271 -7.30 12.02 25.14
N GLN A 272 -7.96 11.58 26.21
CA GLN A 272 -8.80 12.38 27.12
C GLN A 272 -9.96 13.13 26.42
N LEU A 273 -10.42 12.62 25.27
CA LEU A 273 -11.50 13.18 24.44
C LEU A 273 -12.88 12.70 24.94
N PHE A 274 -13.18 12.98 26.22
CA PHE A 274 -14.31 12.42 26.96
C PHE A 274 -15.65 12.44 26.20
N ALA A 275 -15.97 13.52 25.50
CA ALA A 275 -17.22 13.61 24.73
C ALA A 275 -17.34 12.55 23.63
N ALA A 276 -16.24 12.22 22.95
CA ALA A 276 -16.16 11.18 21.94
C ALA A 276 -16.10 9.79 22.58
N ALA A 277 -15.30 9.61 23.63
CA ALA A 277 -15.25 8.37 24.41
C ALA A 277 -16.63 7.97 24.98
N SER A 278 -17.44 8.94 25.43
CA SER A 278 -18.83 8.73 25.88
C SER A 278 -19.85 8.53 24.74
N THR A 279 -19.44 8.06 23.55
CA THR A 279 -20.38 7.74 22.47
C THR A 279 -21.17 6.46 22.80
N PRO A 280 -22.52 6.50 22.77
CA PRO A 280 -23.34 5.31 22.91
C PRO A 280 -23.02 4.28 21.82
N VAL A 281 -22.85 3.03 22.22
CA VAL A 281 -22.82 1.89 21.28
C VAL A 281 -24.26 1.36 21.21
N PRO A 282 -24.87 1.28 20.01
CA PRO A 282 -26.20 0.71 19.84
C PRO A 282 -26.23 -0.77 20.29
N SER A 283 -27.32 -1.18 20.93
CA SER A 283 -27.60 -2.60 21.22
C SER A 283 -27.96 -3.40 19.95
N GLU A 284 -28.50 -2.73 18.94
CA GLU A 284 -28.77 -3.31 17.63
C GLU A 284 -27.49 -3.36 16.79
N HIS A 285 -26.96 -4.56 16.55
CA HIS A 285 -25.78 -4.79 15.71
C HIS A 285 -26.05 -4.60 14.19
N LEU A 286 -26.92 -3.66 13.81
CA LEU A 286 -27.25 -3.36 12.43
C LEU A 286 -26.18 -2.45 11.81
N PRO A 287 -25.56 -2.81 10.64
CA PRO A 287 -24.42 -2.07 10.09
C PRO A 287 -24.70 -0.58 9.85
N ASP A 288 -25.86 -0.24 9.30
CA ASP A 288 -26.22 1.15 9.02
C ASP A 288 -26.47 1.98 10.31
N VAL A 289 -26.91 1.35 11.40
CA VAL A 289 -27.03 1.97 12.73
C VAL A 289 -25.65 2.22 13.34
N MET A 290 -24.74 1.25 13.22
CA MET A 290 -23.34 1.41 13.65
C MET A 290 -22.62 2.52 12.88
N VAL A 291 -22.88 2.68 11.57
CA VAL A 291 -22.34 3.81 10.78
C VAL A 291 -22.86 5.16 11.29
N VAL A 292 -24.13 5.25 11.71
CA VAL A 292 -24.66 6.47 12.34
C VAL A 292 -23.96 6.73 13.68
N ALA A 293 -23.70 5.71 14.49
CA ALA A 293 -22.99 5.85 15.76
C ALA A 293 -21.51 6.29 15.57
N ILE A 294 -20.78 5.69 14.62
CA ILE A 294 -19.41 6.06 14.25
C ILE A 294 -19.34 7.51 13.73
N ARG A 295 -20.30 7.93 12.89
CA ARG A 295 -20.40 9.35 12.48
C ARG A 295 -20.85 10.27 13.62
N GLY A 296 -21.55 9.74 14.62
CA GLY A 296 -21.87 10.40 15.87
C GLY A 296 -20.61 10.69 16.69
N PHE A 297 -19.75 9.68 16.90
CA PHE A 297 -18.43 9.80 17.52
C PHE A 297 -17.60 10.90 16.85
N MET A 298 -17.45 10.86 15.52
CA MET A 298 -16.68 11.86 14.76
C MET A 298 -17.20 13.30 14.92
N LYS A 299 -18.52 13.48 15.12
CA LYS A 299 -19.14 14.80 15.35
C LYS A 299 -18.90 15.38 16.75
N ARG A 300 -18.47 14.54 17.70
CA ARG A 300 -18.15 14.90 19.09
C ARG A 300 -16.65 15.16 19.34
N LEU A 301 -15.79 14.82 18.39
CA LEU A 301 -14.38 15.21 18.42
C LEU A 301 -14.24 16.75 18.40
N PRO A 302 -13.22 17.33 19.06
CA PRO A 302 -12.97 18.78 19.06
C PRO A 302 -12.81 19.36 17.65
N ARG A 303 -13.31 20.57 17.42
CA ARG A 303 -13.42 21.20 16.09
C ARG A 303 -12.38 22.30 15.81
N ASP A 304 -11.70 22.74 16.87
CA ASP A 304 -10.62 23.73 16.96
C ASP A 304 -9.26 23.21 16.47
N ARG A 305 -9.20 21.92 16.13
CA ARG A 305 -7.99 21.17 15.77
C ARG A 305 -8.32 20.06 14.76
N LEU A 306 -7.28 19.45 14.21
CA LEU A 306 -7.40 18.22 13.44
C LEU A 306 -7.38 16.99 14.36
N ASN A 307 -8.22 16.01 14.05
CA ASN A 307 -8.25 14.71 14.71
C ASN A 307 -7.86 13.66 13.66
N PHE A 308 -6.71 13.04 13.83
CA PHE A 308 -6.19 12.02 12.95
C PHE A 308 -6.67 10.65 13.42
N LEU A 309 -7.46 9.98 12.57
CA LEU A 309 -7.85 8.58 12.73
C LEU A 309 -6.81 7.75 12.00
N LEU A 310 -5.98 7.06 12.79
CA LEU A 310 -4.88 6.22 12.36
C LEU A 310 -5.38 4.77 12.34
N ILE A 311 -5.77 4.30 11.16
CA ILE A 311 -6.42 2.99 10.99
C ILE A 311 -5.44 2.02 10.33
N ASP A 312 -4.93 1.09 11.13
CA ASP A 312 -4.11 -0.01 10.61
C ASP A 312 -4.95 -1.22 10.18
N GLU A 313 -4.40 -2.02 9.28
CA GLU A 313 -4.97 -3.28 8.80
C GLU A 313 -6.41 -3.15 8.24
N ALA A 314 -6.68 -2.02 7.58
CA ALA A 314 -7.98 -1.59 7.11
C ALA A 314 -8.56 -2.43 5.95
N GLN A 315 -7.78 -3.31 5.33
CA GLN A 315 -8.32 -4.34 4.43
C GLN A 315 -9.29 -5.28 5.17
N SER A 316 -9.22 -5.37 6.49
CA SER A 316 -10.11 -6.17 7.34
C SER A 316 -11.59 -5.81 7.18
N PHE A 317 -11.93 -4.59 6.77
CA PHE A 317 -13.28 -4.19 6.34
C PHE A 317 -13.84 -5.06 5.20
N TYR A 318 -12.95 -5.67 4.39
CA TYR A 318 -13.28 -6.52 3.24
C TYR A 318 -12.99 -8.01 3.48
N LEU A 319 -12.62 -8.37 4.70
CA LEU A 319 -12.33 -9.76 5.10
C LEU A 319 -13.42 -10.33 6.03
N ILE A 320 -14.65 -9.81 5.91
CA ILE A 320 -15.82 -10.32 6.64
C ILE A 320 -16.11 -11.75 6.17
N ARG A 321 -16.23 -12.66 7.14
CA ARG A 321 -16.47 -14.08 6.89
C ARG A 321 -17.94 -14.41 7.10
N ARG A 322 -18.44 -15.42 6.38
CA ARG A 322 -19.75 -16.00 6.70
C ARG A 322 -19.71 -16.64 8.10
N PRO A 323 -20.81 -16.57 8.88
CA PRO A 323 -20.97 -17.38 10.08
C PRO A 323 -20.79 -18.87 9.72
N VAL A 324 -20.09 -19.62 10.57
CA VAL A 324 -19.91 -21.06 10.39
C VAL A 324 -21.20 -21.77 10.82
N SER A 325 -21.79 -22.55 9.91
CA SER A 325 -22.75 -23.60 10.30
C SER A 325 -21.95 -24.81 10.77
N ASP A 326 -22.38 -25.47 11.85
CA ASP A 326 -21.60 -26.51 12.55
C ASP A 326 -21.13 -27.69 11.67
N ASN A 327 -21.75 -27.88 10.51
CA ASN A 327 -21.40 -28.94 9.55
C ASN A 327 -20.23 -28.60 8.61
N ASP A 328 -19.90 -27.31 8.37
CA ASP A 328 -18.93 -26.87 7.35
C ASP A 328 -17.61 -26.36 7.95
N GLN A 329 -16.80 -27.25 8.51
CA GLN A 329 -15.54 -26.89 9.17
C GLN A 329 -14.40 -26.50 8.20
N GLN A 330 -14.49 -26.80 6.90
CA GLN A 330 -13.32 -26.76 6.00
C GLN A 330 -13.09 -25.47 5.19
N HIS A 331 -14.11 -24.62 4.93
CA HIS A 331 -13.91 -23.37 4.16
C HIS A 331 -14.67 -22.15 4.73
N ARG A 332 -13.97 -21.33 5.53
CA ARG A 332 -14.43 -19.99 5.98
C ARG A 332 -14.43 -18.98 4.83
N SER A 333 -15.38 -19.14 3.92
CA SER A 333 -15.60 -18.25 2.76
C SER A 333 -15.93 -16.80 3.18
N LEU A 334 -15.53 -15.86 2.31
CA LEU A 334 -15.90 -14.45 2.46
C LEU A 334 -17.40 -14.25 2.25
N ASP A 335 -18.01 -13.41 3.07
CA ASP A 335 -19.38 -12.96 2.85
C ASP A 335 -19.36 -11.82 1.81
N ILE A 336 -19.61 -12.17 0.56
CA ILE A 336 -19.55 -11.24 -0.58
C ILE A 336 -20.54 -10.07 -0.42
N ASP A 337 -21.74 -10.31 0.12
CA ASP A 337 -22.75 -9.27 0.32
C ASP A 337 -22.37 -8.34 1.46
N ALA A 338 -21.80 -8.87 2.54
CA ALA A 338 -21.17 -8.06 3.59
C ALA A 338 -20.00 -7.23 3.04
N VAL A 339 -19.12 -7.80 2.20
CA VAL A 339 -17.99 -7.08 1.59
C VAL A 339 -18.47 -5.97 0.66
N LEU A 340 -19.49 -6.21 -0.17
CA LEU A 340 -20.12 -5.18 -1.02
C LEU A 340 -20.76 -4.05 -0.19
N ARG A 341 -21.43 -4.38 0.92
CA ARG A 341 -21.93 -3.40 1.89
C ARG A 341 -20.77 -2.61 2.51
N MET A 342 -19.68 -3.26 2.91
CA MET A 342 -18.52 -2.63 3.56
C MET A 342 -17.74 -1.69 2.63
N ARG A 343 -17.65 -1.97 1.32
CA ARG A 343 -17.16 -0.98 0.32
C ARG A 343 -17.94 0.33 0.35
N THR A 344 -19.27 0.23 0.43
CA THR A 344 -20.15 1.40 0.51
C THR A 344 -20.02 2.12 1.86
N ILE A 345 -19.90 1.36 2.96
CA ILE A 345 -19.74 1.90 4.31
C ILE A 345 -18.40 2.62 4.48
N LEU A 346 -17.26 1.99 4.16
CA LEU A 346 -15.95 2.62 4.33
C LEU A 346 -15.81 3.86 3.43
N LYS A 347 -16.35 3.83 2.19
CA LYS A 347 -16.43 5.03 1.35
C LYS A 347 -17.20 6.17 2.02
N ARG A 348 -18.37 5.91 2.62
CA ARG A 348 -19.16 6.92 3.35
C ARG A 348 -18.39 7.46 4.56
N LEU A 349 -17.74 6.59 5.34
CA LEU A 349 -16.95 6.99 6.51
C LEU A 349 -15.77 7.91 6.12
N LEU A 350 -15.03 7.56 5.06
CA LEU A 350 -13.88 8.34 4.59
C LEU A 350 -14.29 9.66 3.92
N LEU A 351 -15.32 9.66 3.05
CA LEU A 351 -15.66 10.84 2.23
C LEU A 351 -16.70 11.77 2.86
N ASP A 352 -17.61 11.25 3.69
CA ASP A 352 -18.65 12.03 4.38
C ASP A 352 -18.25 12.36 5.84
N SER A 353 -16.95 12.34 6.12
CA SER A 353 -16.35 12.73 7.41
C SER A 353 -16.40 14.24 7.66
N PRO A 354 -16.48 14.68 8.93
CA PRO A 354 -16.36 16.10 9.28
C PRO A 354 -15.00 16.68 8.86
N HIS A 355 -14.95 17.97 8.53
CA HIS A 355 -13.73 18.65 8.10
C HIS A 355 -12.67 18.86 9.19
N TRP A 356 -12.94 18.44 10.43
CA TRP A 356 -11.97 18.35 11.55
C TRP A 356 -11.44 16.92 11.78
N VAL A 357 -11.79 15.97 10.90
CA VAL A 357 -11.39 14.56 10.95
C VAL A 357 -10.58 14.22 9.70
N ALA A 358 -9.33 13.77 9.91
CA ALA A 358 -8.43 13.30 8.87
C ALA A 358 -8.19 11.81 9.05
N TRP A 359 -8.21 11.02 7.98
CA TRP A 359 -7.92 9.59 8.02
C TRP A 359 -6.55 9.31 7.42
N ALA A 360 -5.75 8.50 8.11
CA ALA A 360 -4.58 7.83 7.56
C ALA A 360 -4.76 6.32 7.71
N VAL A 361 -4.42 5.58 6.66
CA VAL A 361 -4.87 4.19 6.48
C VAL A 361 -3.71 3.32 5.97
N THR A 362 -3.52 2.16 6.60
CA THR A 362 -2.59 1.10 6.18
C THR A 362 -3.27 -0.27 6.14
N GLY A 363 -2.53 -1.27 5.67
CA GLY A 363 -2.82 -2.67 5.96
C GLY A 363 -1.86 -3.62 5.25
N SER A 364 -1.52 -4.74 5.87
CA SER A 364 -0.58 -5.74 5.32
C SER A 364 -0.96 -6.19 3.91
N SER A 365 -2.22 -6.59 3.72
CA SER A 365 -2.80 -7.03 2.44
C SER A 365 -3.26 -5.83 1.58
N MET A 366 -2.30 -4.99 1.17
CA MET A 366 -2.54 -3.79 0.36
C MET A 366 -3.21 -4.09 -0.98
N ALA A 367 -3.02 -5.28 -1.57
CA ALA A 367 -3.63 -5.60 -2.86
C ALA A 367 -5.15 -5.75 -2.70
N THR A 368 -5.61 -6.46 -1.66
CA THR A 368 -7.04 -6.58 -1.27
C THR A 368 -7.64 -5.20 -0.96
N LEU A 369 -6.90 -4.35 -0.24
CA LEU A 369 -7.32 -2.97 0.05
C LEU A 369 -7.56 -2.19 -1.26
N TRP A 370 -6.58 -2.17 -2.17
CA TRP A 370 -6.71 -1.47 -3.45
C TRP A 370 -7.75 -2.09 -4.39
N ALA A 371 -7.93 -3.41 -4.38
CA ALA A 371 -8.94 -4.11 -5.17
C ALA A 371 -10.35 -3.71 -4.78
N ASN A 372 -10.66 -3.70 -3.48
CA ASN A 372 -11.96 -3.28 -2.98
C ASN A 372 -12.18 -1.76 -3.14
N ILE A 373 -11.14 -0.93 -2.99
CA ILE A 373 -11.21 0.52 -3.27
C ILE A 373 -11.46 0.79 -4.77
N ALA A 374 -10.87 0.00 -5.67
CA ALA A 374 -11.12 0.09 -7.12
C ALA A 374 -12.54 -0.36 -7.48
N ALA A 375 -13.02 -1.44 -6.87
CA ALA A 375 -14.35 -2.01 -7.05
C ALA A 375 -15.45 -1.34 -6.19
N THR A 376 -15.17 -0.19 -5.57
CA THR A 376 -16.14 0.58 -4.80
C THR A 376 -17.04 1.40 -5.74
N PRO A 377 -18.39 1.29 -5.66
CA PRO A 377 -19.31 1.99 -6.56
C PRO A 377 -19.09 3.51 -6.64
N PRO A 378 -19.06 4.09 -7.87
CA PRO A 378 -18.62 5.46 -8.08
C PRO A 378 -19.55 6.49 -7.44
N ASN A 379 -20.88 6.25 -7.40
CA ASN A 379 -21.92 6.98 -6.66
C ASN A 379 -21.48 8.38 -6.17
N GLY A 380 -21.53 9.37 -7.05
CA GLY A 380 -20.84 10.66 -6.88
C GLY A 380 -19.35 10.57 -7.26
N PHE A 381 -18.48 10.33 -6.28
CA PHE A 381 -17.03 10.21 -6.49
C PHE A 381 -16.48 8.80 -6.24
N ALA A 382 -15.66 8.30 -7.17
CA ALA A 382 -14.92 7.04 -6.99
C ALA A 382 -13.79 7.22 -5.96
N LEU A 383 -13.76 6.38 -4.92
CA LEU A 383 -12.80 6.48 -3.81
C LEU A 383 -11.34 6.41 -4.26
N ILE A 384 -11.04 5.56 -5.26
CA ILE A 384 -9.70 5.44 -5.87
C ILE A 384 -9.18 6.74 -6.53
N MET A 385 -10.06 7.70 -6.83
CA MET A 385 -9.72 9.03 -7.36
C MET A 385 -9.81 10.16 -6.32
N ARG A 386 -10.24 9.85 -5.08
CA ARG A 386 -10.56 10.82 -4.01
C ARG A 386 -9.78 10.54 -2.72
N ASN A 387 -8.49 10.27 -2.88
CA ASN A 387 -7.56 10.01 -1.78
C ASN A 387 -6.22 10.71 -2.03
N ARG A 388 -5.32 10.64 -1.05
CA ARG A 388 -3.87 10.76 -1.24
C ARG A 388 -3.21 9.41 -1.00
N ARG A 389 -2.05 9.21 -1.62
CA ARG A 389 -1.19 8.05 -1.39
C ARG A 389 0.19 8.54 -0.94
N LEU A 390 0.73 7.91 0.09
CA LEU A 390 2.14 7.96 0.45
C LEU A 390 2.70 6.59 0.09
N ASP A 391 3.28 6.47 -1.10
CA ASP A 391 3.85 5.21 -1.56
C ASP A 391 5.27 5.06 -0.96
N LEU A 392 5.45 4.09 -0.06
CA LEU A 392 6.74 3.78 0.57
C LEU A 392 7.68 3.08 -0.42
N ASP A 393 8.99 3.27 -0.24
CA ASP A 393 9.96 2.82 -1.23
C ASP A 393 10.22 1.30 -1.22
N PRO A 394 10.43 0.69 -2.40
CA PRO A 394 10.72 -0.74 -2.54
C PRO A 394 12.13 -1.13 -2.06
N LYS A 395 13.03 -0.14 -1.92
CA LYS A 395 14.41 -0.27 -1.47
C LYS A 395 14.97 1.09 -1.06
N VAL A 396 15.98 1.09 -0.21
CA VAL A 396 16.86 2.24 0.08
C VAL A 396 18.27 2.01 -0.48
N SER A 397 19.16 3.01 -0.46
CA SER A 397 20.57 2.88 -0.87
C SER A 397 21.42 2.18 0.20
N MET A 398 22.61 1.72 -0.20
CA MET A 398 23.57 1.10 0.71
C MET A 398 23.95 2.00 1.89
N ASP A 399 24.32 3.28 1.64
CA ASP A 399 24.58 4.31 2.66
C ASP A 399 23.53 4.27 3.79
N VAL A 400 22.25 4.16 3.41
CA VAL A 400 21.09 4.31 4.31
C VAL A 400 20.84 3.03 5.09
N LEU A 401 21.12 1.86 4.50
CA LEU A 401 21.13 0.58 5.22
C LEU A 401 22.27 0.51 6.22
N GLN A 402 23.45 1.05 5.90
CA GLN A 402 24.58 1.15 6.84
C GLN A 402 24.19 2.01 8.06
N VAL A 403 23.60 3.20 7.88
CA VAL A 403 23.15 4.01 9.03
C VAL A 403 22.05 3.28 9.82
N ALA A 404 21.09 2.62 9.17
CA ALA A 404 20.08 1.81 9.86
C ALA A 404 20.71 0.69 10.70
N TRP A 405 21.72 0.01 10.13
CA TRP A 405 22.40 -1.12 10.73
C TRP A 405 23.23 -0.75 11.96
N GLU A 406 23.95 0.38 11.94
CA GLU A 406 24.66 0.85 13.13
C GLU A 406 23.70 1.15 14.29
N HIS A 407 22.53 1.74 14.02
CA HIS A 407 21.53 2.00 15.06
C HIS A 407 20.89 0.70 15.58
N LEU A 408 20.57 -0.26 14.70
CA LEU A 408 20.05 -1.57 15.11
C LEU A 408 21.09 -2.37 15.91
N LYS A 409 22.37 -2.35 15.54
CA LYS A 409 23.46 -2.94 16.34
C LYS A 409 23.61 -2.26 17.71
N ALA A 410 23.52 -0.94 17.79
CA ALA A 410 23.58 -0.22 19.05
C ALA A 410 22.39 -0.55 19.98
N GLN A 411 21.17 -0.65 19.43
CA GLN A 411 19.98 -1.11 20.17
C GLN A 411 20.06 -2.60 20.58
N ALA A 412 20.79 -3.41 19.81
CA ALA A 412 20.97 -4.84 20.04
C ALA A 412 22.24 -5.24 20.80
N ALA A 413 23.04 -4.27 21.27
CA ALA A 413 24.36 -4.52 21.90
C ALA A 413 24.31 -5.39 23.17
N THR A 414 23.12 -5.58 23.76
CA THR A 414 22.88 -6.37 24.97
C THR A 414 22.03 -7.64 24.71
N TRP A 415 21.78 -8.01 23.45
CA TRP A 415 20.91 -9.12 23.11
C TRP A 415 21.64 -10.47 23.12
N ASP A 416 20.93 -11.51 23.56
CA ASP A 416 21.32 -12.92 23.45
C ASP A 416 20.28 -13.69 22.63
N PRO A 417 20.65 -14.35 21.51
CA PRO A 417 21.94 -14.24 20.83
C PRO A 417 22.16 -12.84 20.22
N ALA A 418 23.43 -12.43 20.10
CA ALA A 418 23.82 -11.20 19.41
C ALA A 418 23.46 -11.25 17.91
N LEU A 419 23.25 -10.09 17.27
CA LEU A 419 22.89 -10.02 15.84
C LEU A 419 24.00 -10.55 14.92
N PRO A 420 23.68 -11.27 13.83
CA PRO A 420 24.66 -11.68 12.83
C PRO A 420 25.17 -10.48 12.03
N ASN A 421 26.50 -10.36 11.89
CA ASN A 421 27.13 -9.24 11.19
C ASN A 421 26.79 -9.17 9.68
N ASP A 422 26.37 -10.29 9.08
CA ASP A 422 25.98 -10.39 7.66
C ASP A 422 24.50 -10.08 7.40
N LEU A 423 23.66 -9.97 8.45
CA LEU A 423 22.21 -9.81 8.30
C LEU A 423 21.80 -8.58 7.48
N VAL A 424 22.57 -7.49 7.56
CA VAL A 424 22.33 -6.24 6.82
C VAL A 424 22.28 -6.41 5.29
N TRP A 425 23.14 -7.28 4.74
CA TRP A 425 23.21 -7.52 3.29
C TRP A 425 22.51 -8.82 2.87
N GLN A 426 22.32 -9.77 3.79
CA GLN A 426 21.44 -10.92 3.58
C GLN A 426 19.97 -10.48 3.52
N SER A 427 19.58 -9.47 4.30
CA SER A 427 18.24 -8.86 4.26
C SER A 427 17.93 -8.26 2.88
N PRO A 428 16.65 -8.27 2.43
CA PRO A 428 16.21 -7.35 1.40
C PRO A 428 16.55 -5.90 1.78
N PRO A 429 16.84 -4.99 0.81
CA PRO A 429 17.35 -3.64 1.06
C PRO A 429 16.27 -2.65 1.54
N GLN A 430 15.56 -3.00 2.62
CA GLN A 430 14.48 -2.22 3.25
C GLN A 430 14.70 -2.17 4.76
N ILE A 431 14.72 -0.96 5.33
CA ILE A 431 14.98 -0.73 6.77
C ILE A 431 14.02 -1.51 7.67
N ALA A 432 12.72 -1.47 7.35
CA ALA A 432 11.70 -2.14 8.15
C ALA A 432 11.77 -3.68 8.07
N MET A 433 12.21 -4.24 6.93
CA MET A 433 12.48 -5.67 6.81
C MET A 433 13.71 -6.06 7.65
N LEU A 434 14.79 -5.27 7.60
CA LEU A 434 15.98 -5.49 8.42
C LEU A 434 15.66 -5.40 9.92
N ALA A 435 14.90 -4.39 10.35
CA ALA A 435 14.45 -4.25 11.74
C ALA A 435 13.53 -5.40 12.19
N TYR A 436 12.62 -5.86 11.32
CA TYR A 436 11.78 -7.03 11.58
C TYR A 436 12.60 -8.31 11.71
N LEU A 437 13.60 -8.52 10.84
CA LEU A 437 14.53 -9.64 10.93
C LEU A 437 15.36 -9.60 12.23
N CYS A 438 15.83 -8.42 12.67
CA CYS A 438 16.48 -8.29 13.99
C CYS A 438 15.55 -8.76 15.14
N GLN A 439 14.26 -8.42 15.10
CA GLN A 439 13.29 -8.88 16.10
C GLN A 439 13.05 -10.40 16.01
N GLU A 440 12.85 -10.95 14.81
CA GLU A 440 12.68 -12.40 14.62
C GLU A 440 13.94 -13.19 15.06
N TRP A 441 15.15 -12.68 14.84
CA TRP A 441 16.38 -13.27 15.39
C TRP A 441 16.35 -13.37 16.92
N ARG A 442 15.96 -12.28 17.59
CA ARG A 442 15.88 -12.21 19.05
C ARG A 442 14.84 -13.16 19.65
N TYR A 443 13.67 -13.26 19.01
CA TYR A 443 12.49 -13.93 19.59
C TYR A 443 12.19 -15.32 19.01
N SER A 444 12.43 -15.57 17.72
CA SER A 444 12.06 -16.84 17.10
C SER A 444 13.00 -17.99 17.51
N ARG A 445 14.30 -17.71 17.69
CA ARG A 445 15.37 -18.69 18.03
C ARG A 445 15.41 -19.98 17.17
N LYS A 446 14.73 -20.01 16.02
CA LYS A 446 14.69 -21.13 15.05
C LYS A 446 15.91 -21.17 14.10
N ALA A 447 16.36 -20.00 13.67
CA ALA A 447 17.46 -19.86 12.71
C ALA A 447 18.81 -19.79 13.44
N SER A 448 19.82 -20.45 12.88
CA SER A 448 21.20 -20.44 13.37
C SER A 448 22.09 -19.48 12.58
N THR A 449 21.67 -19.08 11.37
CA THR A 449 22.37 -18.12 10.50
C THR A 449 21.44 -17.03 9.97
N ALA A 450 22.00 -15.91 9.52
CA ALA A 450 21.22 -14.86 8.84
C ALA A 450 20.54 -15.37 7.56
N ALA A 451 21.23 -16.21 6.77
CA ALA A 451 20.68 -16.79 5.55
C ALA A 451 19.42 -17.63 5.85
N GLU A 452 19.47 -18.51 6.86
CA GLU A 452 18.31 -19.28 7.33
C GLU A 452 17.18 -18.36 7.81
N LEU A 453 17.49 -17.31 8.57
CA LEU A 453 16.48 -16.40 9.12
C LEU A 453 15.70 -15.68 8.01
N VAL A 454 16.40 -15.17 6.99
CA VAL A 454 15.74 -14.50 5.87
C VAL A 454 14.99 -15.51 5.00
N GLU A 455 15.53 -16.71 4.76
CA GLU A 455 14.82 -17.76 4.02
C GLU A 455 13.55 -18.25 4.74
N GLN A 456 13.63 -18.49 6.06
CA GLN A 456 12.45 -18.80 6.90
C GLN A 456 11.43 -17.64 6.84
N THR A 457 11.87 -16.39 6.89
CA THR A 457 10.98 -15.22 6.80
C THR A 457 10.32 -15.09 5.42
N MET A 458 11.04 -15.41 4.34
CA MET A 458 10.47 -15.48 2.99
C MET A 458 9.38 -16.56 2.90
N MET A 459 9.68 -17.77 3.38
CA MET A 459 8.83 -18.96 3.21
C MET A 459 7.68 -19.07 4.22
N GLU A 460 7.88 -18.69 5.49
CA GLU A 460 6.86 -18.76 6.54
C GLU A 460 5.98 -17.49 6.64
N LYS A 461 6.44 -16.33 6.13
CA LYS A 461 5.71 -15.05 6.23
C LYS A 461 5.43 -14.42 4.86
N LEU A 462 6.46 -13.94 4.15
CA LEU A 462 6.26 -13.01 3.03
C LEU A 462 5.51 -13.65 1.86
N ILE A 463 5.91 -14.86 1.46
CA ILE A 463 5.30 -15.59 0.35
C ILE A 463 3.86 -16.03 0.69
N PRO A 464 3.57 -16.64 1.86
CA PRO A 464 2.20 -16.92 2.30
C PRO A 464 1.29 -15.69 2.38
N GLU A 465 1.75 -14.58 2.99
CA GLU A 465 0.96 -13.34 3.13
C GLU A 465 0.58 -12.76 1.74
N VAL A 466 1.50 -12.77 0.76
CA VAL A 466 1.24 -12.25 -0.60
C VAL A 466 0.44 -13.22 -1.46
N LEU A 467 0.61 -14.54 -1.31
CA LEU A 467 -0.21 -15.56 -1.98
C LEU A 467 -1.68 -15.40 -1.61
N GLU A 468 -1.98 -15.25 -0.32
CA GLU A 468 -3.35 -15.14 0.16
C GLU A 468 -3.99 -13.78 -0.18
N ASP A 469 -3.23 -12.67 -0.10
CA ASP A 469 -3.68 -11.36 -0.59
C ASP A 469 -4.06 -11.43 -2.08
N LEU A 470 -3.22 -12.05 -2.91
CA LEU A 470 -3.48 -12.15 -4.35
C LEU A 470 -4.67 -13.07 -4.67
N ARG A 471 -4.86 -14.18 -3.95
CA ARG A 471 -6.06 -15.04 -4.08
C ARG A 471 -7.36 -14.25 -3.85
N ILE A 472 -7.39 -13.44 -2.79
CA ILE A 472 -8.55 -12.61 -2.45
C ILE A 472 -8.78 -11.53 -3.51
N VAL A 473 -7.70 -10.91 -4.03
CA VAL A 473 -7.79 -9.91 -5.10
C VAL A 473 -8.40 -10.48 -6.38
N LEU A 474 -7.98 -11.67 -6.81
CA LEU A 474 -8.50 -12.29 -8.04
C LEU A 474 -9.98 -12.67 -7.91
N GLN A 475 -10.44 -13.04 -6.71
CA GLN A 475 -11.87 -13.19 -6.42
C GLN A 475 -12.62 -11.84 -6.47
N VAL A 476 -12.02 -10.78 -5.91
CA VAL A 476 -12.62 -9.43 -5.83
C VAL A 476 -12.73 -8.72 -7.18
N LEU A 477 -11.76 -8.93 -8.08
CA LEU A 477 -11.69 -8.27 -9.38
C LEU A 477 -12.29 -9.10 -10.53
N GLY A 478 -12.58 -10.39 -10.32
CA GLY A 478 -13.01 -11.32 -11.37
C GLY A 478 -11.90 -11.66 -12.38
N GLN A 479 -12.24 -12.40 -13.44
CA GLN A 479 -11.34 -12.74 -14.56
C GLN A 479 -9.91 -13.16 -14.12
N PRO A 480 -9.78 -14.17 -13.23
CA PRO A 480 -8.51 -14.47 -12.54
C PRO A 480 -7.37 -14.80 -13.50
N ARG A 481 -7.66 -15.55 -14.57
CA ARG A 481 -6.68 -15.98 -15.58
C ARG A 481 -6.07 -14.81 -16.35
N GLU A 482 -6.90 -13.86 -16.79
CA GLU A 482 -6.46 -12.69 -17.55
C GLU A 482 -5.62 -11.73 -16.69
N GLN A 483 -5.97 -11.61 -15.40
CA GLN A 483 -5.22 -10.79 -14.46
C GLN A 483 -3.89 -11.42 -14.07
N LEU A 484 -3.83 -12.74 -13.90
CA LEU A 484 -2.57 -13.46 -13.68
C LEU A 484 -1.66 -13.42 -14.90
N LEU A 485 -2.21 -13.53 -16.12
CA LEU A 485 -1.43 -13.33 -17.36
C LEU A 485 -0.82 -11.93 -17.43
N LEU A 486 -1.56 -10.88 -17.04
CA LEU A 486 -1.01 -9.51 -16.95
C LEU A 486 0.04 -9.38 -15.84
N LEU A 487 -0.10 -10.06 -14.71
CA LEU A 487 0.96 -10.07 -13.68
C LEU A 487 2.21 -10.84 -14.15
N HIS A 488 2.04 -11.92 -14.92
CA HIS A 488 3.13 -12.67 -15.51
C HIS A 488 3.85 -11.89 -16.64
N GLU A 489 3.12 -11.17 -17.49
CA GLU A 489 3.69 -10.20 -18.45
C GLU A 489 4.51 -9.10 -17.77
N LEU A 490 4.16 -8.71 -16.53
CA LEU A 490 4.89 -7.70 -15.75
C LEU A 490 6.21 -8.24 -15.17
N LEU A 491 6.29 -9.56 -14.93
CA LEU A 491 7.50 -10.26 -14.48
C LEU A 491 8.53 -10.46 -15.58
N ASP A 492 8.14 -10.32 -16.85
CA ASP A 492 9.06 -10.38 -17.98
C ASP A 492 9.74 -9.01 -18.21
N PRO A 493 11.06 -8.88 -18.00
CA PRO A 493 11.77 -7.60 -18.13
C PRO A 493 11.90 -7.12 -19.60
N MET A 494 11.52 -7.95 -20.57
CA MET A 494 11.55 -7.66 -21.99
C MET A 494 10.16 -7.37 -22.55
N ALA A 495 9.12 -8.03 -22.05
CA ALA A 495 7.74 -7.72 -22.41
C ALA A 495 7.27 -6.44 -21.72
N GLY A 496 7.09 -6.47 -20.40
CA GLY A 496 6.37 -5.44 -19.65
C GLY A 496 4.91 -5.27 -20.10
N VAL A 497 4.13 -4.59 -19.27
CA VAL A 497 2.67 -4.45 -19.46
C VAL A 497 2.30 -3.07 -19.96
N GLU A 498 1.42 -2.98 -20.95
CA GLU A 498 0.77 -1.71 -21.31
C GLU A 498 -0.07 -1.19 -20.12
N PRO A 499 0.19 0.02 -19.61
CA PRO A 499 -0.54 0.55 -18.46
C PRO A 499 -2.04 0.55 -18.68
N ALA A 500 -2.54 0.74 -19.90
CA ALA A 500 -3.96 0.69 -20.21
C ALA A 500 -4.64 -0.61 -19.72
N LYS A 501 -4.00 -1.78 -19.96
CA LYS A 501 -4.53 -3.12 -19.65
C LYS A 501 -4.60 -3.41 -18.15
N LEU A 502 -3.62 -2.93 -17.37
CA LEU A 502 -3.49 -3.28 -15.95
C LEU A 502 -4.67 -2.73 -15.09
N PRO A 503 -5.36 -3.55 -14.28
CA PRO A 503 -6.39 -3.07 -13.34
C PRO A 503 -5.96 -1.89 -12.46
N ARG A 504 -6.90 -0.97 -12.17
CA ARG A 504 -6.62 0.23 -11.34
C ARG A 504 -6.09 -0.10 -9.94
N ALA A 505 -6.48 -1.25 -9.39
CA ALA A 505 -5.98 -1.77 -8.12
C ALA A 505 -4.47 -2.05 -8.17
N PHE A 506 -4.02 -2.85 -9.15
CA PHE A 506 -2.60 -3.14 -9.34
C PHE A 506 -1.80 -1.89 -9.70
N LYS A 507 -2.36 -0.95 -10.49
CA LYS A 507 -1.73 0.37 -10.71
C LYS A 507 -1.47 1.15 -9.41
N ALA A 508 -2.39 1.11 -8.45
CA ALA A 508 -2.25 1.80 -7.17
C ALA A 508 -1.25 1.09 -6.25
N LEU A 509 -1.31 -0.24 -6.18
CA LEU A 509 -0.37 -1.09 -5.45
C LEU A 509 1.07 -0.90 -5.94
N LEU A 510 1.29 -1.05 -7.25
CA LEU A 510 2.62 -1.15 -7.88
C LEU A 510 3.32 0.20 -8.13
N ALA A 511 2.74 1.32 -7.69
CA ALA A 511 3.14 2.67 -8.09
C ALA A 511 4.60 3.08 -7.77
N ARG A 512 5.29 2.37 -6.86
CA ARG A 512 6.75 2.49 -6.62
C ARG A 512 7.52 1.19 -6.91
N PHE A 513 6.83 0.10 -7.23
CA PHE A 513 7.42 -1.21 -7.48
C PHE A 513 7.67 -1.46 -8.97
N ALA A 514 7.05 -0.66 -9.83
CA ALA A 514 7.22 -0.71 -11.28
C ALA A 514 7.58 0.68 -11.85
N THR A 515 8.46 0.71 -12.86
CA THR A 515 8.78 1.94 -13.62
C THR A 515 8.19 1.87 -15.02
N GLN A 516 8.06 3.02 -15.69
CA GLN A 516 7.52 3.12 -17.04
C GLN A 516 8.62 3.45 -18.06
N HIS A 517 8.88 2.53 -19.00
CA HIS A 517 9.83 2.69 -20.11
C HIS A 517 9.13 2.43 -21.44
N GLU A 518 9.38 3.25 -22.47
CA GLU A 518 8.76 3.13 -23.81
C GLU A 518 7.22 2.97 -23.77
N GLY A 519 6.57 3.57 -22.77
CA GLY A 519 5.13 3.50 -22.55
C GLY A 519 4.66 2.26 -21.78
N ARG A 520 5.48 1.21 -21.59
CA ARG A 520 5.16 -0.01 -20.81
C ARG A 520 5.64 0.08 -19.37
N LEU A 521 4.97 -0.64 -18.46
CA LEU A 521 5.39 -0.86 -17.07
C LEU A 521 6.23 -2.13 -16.95
N TYR A 522 7.29 -2.08 -16.12
CA TYR A 522 8.18 -3.21 -15.80
C TYR A 522 8.35 -3.31 -14.27
N LEU A 523 8.55 -4.51 -13.73
CA LEU A 523 8.71 -4.70 -12.28
C LEU A 523 10.17 -4.52 -11.83
N ASP A 524 10.44 -3.39 -11.16
CA ASP A 524 11.79 -2.94 -10.80
C ASP A 524 12.21 -3.35 -9.38
N ASN A 525 11.35 -4.07 -8.65
CA ASN A 525 11.66 -4.61 -7.32
C ASN A 525 11.90 -6.14 -7.38
N PRO A 526 13.16 -6.62 -7.23
CA PRO A 526 13.48 -8.04 -7.31
C PRO A 526 12.81 -8.90 -6.24
N LEU A 527 12.55 -8.35 -5.04
CA LEU A 527 11.86 -9.07 -3.96
C LEU A 527 10.43 -9.44 -4.37
N LEU A 528 9.67 -8.50 -4.92
CA LEU A 528 8.32 -8.75 -5.42
C LEU A 528 8.33 -9.60 -6.68
N ALA A 529 9.35 -9.47 -7.54
CA ALA A 529 9.53 -10.36 -8.68
C ALA A 529 9.69 -11.81 -8.21
N GLN A 530 10.59 -12.07 -7.27
CA GLN A 530 10.81 -13.39 -6.67
C GLN A 530 9.57 -13.93 -5.95
N VAL A 531 8.86 -13.10 -5.17
CA VAL A 531 7.63 -13.52 -4.47
C VAL A 531 6.51 -13.84 -5.46
N LEU A 532 6.27 -13.00 -6.47
CA LEU A 532 5.24 -13.24 -7.49
C LEU A 532 5.57 -14.45 -8.36
N GLN A 533 6.84 -14.64 -8.74
CA GLN A 533 7.31 -15.84 -9.43
C GLN A 533 7.15 -17.10 -8.56
N ALA A 534 7.49 -17.03 -7.26
CA ALA A 534 7.36 -18.16 -6.34
C ALA A 534 5.91 -18.62 -6.12
N ILE A 535 4.93 -17.72 -6.31
CA ILE A 535 3.50 -18.04 -6.20
C ILE A 535 2.80 -18.30 -7.55
N THR A 536 3.51 -18.21 -8.68
CA THR A 536 2.96 -18.48 -10.02
C THR A 536 3.66 -19.66 -10.71
N THR A 537 2.88 -20.46 -11.43
CA THR A 537 3.37 -21.51 -12.32
C THR A 537 3.86 -20.93 -13.65
N GLU A 538 4.62 -21.71 -14.42
CA GLU A 538 5.00 -21.36 -15.81
C GLU A 538 3.79 -21.19 -16.74
N SER A 539 2.63 -21.77 -16.40
CA SER A 539 1.35 -21.56 -17.08
C SER A 539 0.64 -20.25 -16.71
N GLY A 540 1.20 -19.46 -15.78
CA GLY A 540 0.58 -18.22 -15.28
C GLY A 540 -0.60 -18.46 -14.33
N GLU A 541 -0.63 -19.57 -13.60
CA GLU A 541 -1.65 -19.89 -12.60
C GLU A 541 -1.07 -19.80 -11.18
N LEU A 542 -1.90 -19.57 -10.15
CA LEU A 542 -1.40 -19.55 -8.77
C LEU A 542 -1.07 -20.95 -8.25
N VAL A 543 -0.05 -21.04 -7.40
CA VAL A 543 0.27 -22.27 -6.68
C VAL A 543 -0.84 -22.68 -5.71
N ASN A 544 -1.24 -23.95 -5.79
CA ASN A 544 -2.30 -24.52 -4.96
C ASN A 544 -1.88 -24.65 -3.49
N SER A 545 -0.60 -24.89 -3.21
CA SER A 545 -0.06 -25.03 -1.85
C SER A 545 1.25 -24.26 -1.67
N ILE A 546 1.52 -23.82 -0.45
CA ILE A 546 2.81 -23.25 -0.06
C ILE A 546 3.91 -24.34 -0.15
N ASN A 547 3.56 -25.61 0.09
CA ASN A 547 4.49 -26.74 0.07
C ASN A 547 5.04 -27.07 -1.33
N THR A 548 4.45 -26.53 -2.41
CA THR A 548 4.99 -26.67 -3.77
C THR A 548 5.94 -25.54 -4.15
N ILE A 549 6.11 -24.53 -3.29
CA ILE A 549 6.99 -23.38 -3.55
C ILE A 549 8.43 -23.78 -3.28
N GLN A 550 9.26 -23.73 -4.32
CA GLN A 550 10.68 -24.04 -4.23
C GLN A 550 11.49 -22.75 -4.06
N SER A 551 12.16 -22.61 -2.91
CA SER A 551 13.09 -21.51 -2.69
C SER A 551 14.23 -21.51 -3.72
N ILE A 552 14.62 -20.31 -4.18
CA ILE A 552 15.89 -20.04 -4.88
C ILE A 552 16.83 -19.20 -3.99
N SER A 553 16.37 -18.81 -2.80
CA SER A 553 17.01 -17.91 -1.82
C SER A 553 18.17 -18.59 -1.07
N SER A 554 19.07 -19.26 -1.78
CA SER A 554 20.33 -19.76 -1.20
C SER A 554 21.25 -18.62 -0.77
N LYS A 555 22.18 -18.90 0.15
CA LYS A 555 23.27 -17.99 0.52
C LYS A 555 24.04 -17.49 -0.72
N MET A 556 24.40 -18.39 -1.63
CA MET A 556 25.16 -18.08 -2.85
C MET A 556 24.38 -17.14 -3.78
N PHE A 557 23.06 -17.33 -3.91
CA PHE A 557 22.19 -16.42 -4.68
C PHE A 557 22.22 -14.99 -4.09
N ARG A 558 22.09 -14.86 -2.76
CA ARG A 558 22.15 -13.56 -2.08
C ARG A 558 23.52 -12.90 -2.23
N GLU A 559 24.61 -13.65 -2.00
CA GLU A 559 25.98 -13.17 -2.21
C GLU A 559 26.21 -12.66 -3.64
N LEU A 560 25.72 -13.36 -4.67
CA LEU A 560 25.89 -12.96 -6.07
C LEU A 560 25.08 -11.71 -6.45
N VAL A 561 23.87 -11.56 -5.92
CA VAL A 561 23.05 -10.36 -6.12
C VAL A 561 23.71 -9.14 -5.46
N VAL A 562 24.18 -9.27 -4.22
CA VAL A 562 24.85 -8.17 -3.50
C VAL A 562 26.20 -7.85 -4.12
N LEU A 563 27.03 -8.85 -4.45
CA LEU A 563 28.32 -8.66 -5.13
C LEU A 563 28.14 -7.92 -6.46
N GLY A 564 27.08 -8.20 -7.22
CA GLY A 564 26.76 -7.49 -8.45
C GLY A 564 26.29 -6.05 -8.27
N GLU A 565 25.56 -5.72 -7.18
CA GLU A 565 25.25 -4.31 -6.86
C GLU A 565 26.49 -3.57 -6.33
N CYS A 566 27.33 -4.18 -5.49
CA CYS A 566 28.59 -3.57 -5.03
C CYS A 566 29.56 -3.30 -6.19
N CYS A 567 29.70 -4.24 -7.12
CA CYS A 567 30.44 -4.04 -8.38
C CYS A 567 29.89 -2.82 -9.16
N LYS A 568 28.57 -2.65 -9.20
CA LYS A 568 27.89 -1.57 -9.90
C LYS A 568 27.99 -0.21 -9.20
N GLU A 569 28.00 -0.17 -7.87
CA GLU A 569 28.19 1.08 -7.12
C GLU A 569 29.66 1.54 -7.17
N SER A 570 30.62 0.61 -7.23
CA SER A 570 32.05 0.91 -7.47
C SER A 570 32.33 1.62 -8.80
N GLU A 571 31.39 1.63 -9.74
CA GLU A 571 31.52 2.33 -11.03
C GLU A 571 31.47 3.86 -10.91
N HIS A 572 30.84 4.37 -9.83
CA HIS A 572 30.56 5.79 -9.65
C HIS A 572 31.58 6.50 -8.72
N PHE A 573 32.49 5.75 -8.11
CA PHE A 573 33.55 6.29 -7.26
C PHE A 573 34.94 5.95 -7.84
N ASN A 574 35.87 6.90 -7.76
CA ASN A 574 37.23 6.69 -8.24
C ASN A 574 37.93 5.55 -7.47
N LYS A 575 38.91 4.89 -8.13
CA LYS A 575 39.76 3.80 -7.59
C LYS A 575 40.55 4.12 -6.31
N GLU A 576 40.40 5.33 -5.76
CA GLU A 576 41.04 5.80 -4.53
C GLU A 576 40.17 5.56 -3.28
N SER A 577 38.90 5.17 -3.44
CA SER A 577 38.01 4.87 -2.31
C SER A 577 38.45 3.61 -1.56
N GLU A 578 38.93 3.77 -0.32
CA GLU A 578 39.37 2.65 0.53
C GLU A 578 38.25 1.62 0.78
N HIS A 579 37.00 2.09 0.76
CA HIS A 579 35.78 1.33 1.04
C HIS A 579 35.50 0.18 0.06
N TYR A 580 36.22 0.10 -1.07
CA TYR A 580 36.12 -1.00 -2.04
C TYR A 580 37.46 -1.75 -2.28
N LYS A 581 38.50 -1.52 -1.47
CA LYS A 581 39.78 -2.25 -1.59
C LYS A 581 39.63 -3.76 -1.47
N ASP A 582 38.82 -4.22 -0.52
CA ASP A 582 38.53 -5.65 -0.33
C ASP A 582 37.74 -6.26 -1.51
N LEU A 583 36.93 -5.45 -2.21
CA LEU A 583 36.21 -5.87 -3.42
C LEU A 583 37.17 -6.02 -4.62
N ASP A 584 38.11 -5.09 -4.81
CA ASP A 584 39.11 -5.21 -5.88
C ASP A 584 40.07 -6.40 -5.60
N SER A 585 40.44 -6.62 -4.34
CA SER A 585 41.28 -7.76 -3.92
C SER A 585 40.60 -9.13 -4.13
N ILE A 586 39.30 -9.27 -3.83
CA ILE A 586 38.62 -10.55 -4.10
C ILE A 586 38.42 -10.78 -5.61
N LEU A 587 38.28 -9.71 -6.42
CA LEU A 587 38.28 -9.81 -7.88
C LEU A 587 39.67 -10.19 -8.45
N GLU A 588 40.77 -9.76 -7.82
CA GLU A 588 42.13 -10.23 -8.13
C GLU A 588 42.30 -11.73 -7.89
N ASP A 589 41.87 -12.21 -6.73
CA ASP A 589 41.95 -13.63 -6.39
C ASP A 589 41.04 -14.47 -7.29
N MET A 590 39.85 -13.99 -7.64
CA MET A 590 38.96 -14.67 -8.59
C MET A 590 39.57 -14.76 -10.00
N ALA A 591 40.19 -13.69 -10.50
CA ALA A 591 40.89 -13.71 -11.78
C ALA A 591 42.09 -14.68 -11.76
N SER A 592 42.85 -14.66 -10.67
CA SER A 592 44.01 -15.54 -10.45
C SER A 592 43.61 -17.00 -10.35
N ALA A 593 42.53 -17.31 -9.62
CA ALA A 593 41.99 -18.66 -9.49
C ALA A 593 41.45 -19.20 -10.83
N LEU A 594 40.79 -18.38 -11.63
CA LEU A 594 40.40 -18.74 -13.00
C LEU A 594 41.61 -19.07 -13.88
N ALA A 595 42.69 -18.29 -13.77
CA ALA A 595 43.90 -18.40 -14.59
C ALA A 595 43.64 -18.30 -16.10
N LEU A 596 42.68 -17.45 -16.49
CA LEU A 596 42.32 -17.18 -17.89
C LEU A 596 42.88 -15.82 -18.32
N PRO A 597 43.57 -15.72 -19.48
CA PRO A 597 43.88 -14.41 -20.06
C PRO A 597 42.58 -13.68 -20.46
N PRO A 598 42.53 -12.33 -20.45
CA PRO A 598 41.29 -11.57 -20.61
C PRO A 598 40.46 -11.94 -21.85
N ASP A 599 41.09 -12.09 -23.02
CA ASP A 599 40.40 -12.49 -24.27
C ASP A 599 39.86 -13.94 -24.26
N ARG A 600 40.25 -14.80 -23.30
CA ARG A 600 39.59 -16.09 -23.04
C ARG A 600 38.51 -15.98 -21.99
N LEU A 601 38.69 -15.15 -20.97
CA LEU A 601 37.67 -14.87 -19.95
C LEU A 601 36.40 -14.29 -20.60
N LEU A 602 36.55 -13.30 -21.49
CA LEU A 602 35.44 -12.69 -22.25
C LEU A 602 34.82 -13.60 -23.33
N LYS A 603 35.35 -14.82 -23.52
CA LYS A 603 34.84 -15.83 -24.46
C LYS A 603 34.42 -17.13 -23.76
N ALA A 604 34.53 -17.19 -22.44
CA ALA A 604 34.14 -18.39 -21.69
C ALA A 604 32.61 -18.54 -21.71
N ASP A 605 32.12 -19.76 -21.85
CA ASP A 605 30.70 -20.02 -22.16
C ASP A 605 29.76 -19.45 -21.10
N TRP A 606 30.15 -19.50 -19.83
CA TRP A 606 29.43 -18.89 -18.70
C TRP A 606 29.34 -17.35 -18.78
N PHE A 607 30.39 -16.68 -19.27
CA PHE A 607 30.41 -15.24 -19.46
C PHE A 607 29.48 -14.86 -20.62
N VAL A 608 29.62 -15.57 -21.75
CA VAL A 608 28.83 -15.33 -22.97
C VAL A 608 27.35 -15.61 -22.71
N HIS A 609 27.02 -16.69 -22.01
CA HIS A 609 25.65 -17.03 -21.60
C HIS A 609 24.98 -15.91 -20.81
N VAL A 610 25.67 -15.33 -19.81
CA VAL A 610 25.14 -14.21 -19.01
C VAL A 610 25.10 -12.90 -19.80
N LEU A 611 26.11 -12.61 -20.63
CA LEU A 611 26.18 -11.40 -21.46
C LEU A 611 25.05 -11.38 -22.52
N ASP A 612 24.79 -12.53 -23.14
CA ASP A 612 23.75 -12.70 -24.16
C ASP A 612 22.39 -13.12 -23.57
N HIS A 613 22.27 -13.18 -22.24
CA HIS A 613 20.99 -13.43 -21.57
C HIS A 613 19.97 -12.33 -21.87
N ARG A 614 18.69 -12.68 -22.02
CA ARG A 614 17.65 -11.72 -22.45
C ARG A 614 17.57 -10.47 -21.57
N CYS A 615 17.68 -10.62 -20.24
CA CYS A 615 17.72 -9.53 -19.27
C CYS A 615 18.82 -8.48 -19.52
N ASN A 616 19.92 -8.85 -20.20
CA ASN A 616 21.02 -7.95 -20.50
C ASN A 616 20.97 -7.37 -21.92
N LYS A 617 20.12 -7.89 -22.83
CA LYS A 617 20.03 -7.44 -24.23
C LYS A 617 19.55 -5.98 -24.37
N ARG A 618 18.77 -5.47 -23.40
CA ARG A 618 18.41 -4.05 -23.31
C ARG A 618 19.45 -3.29 -22.50
N GLY A 619 20.34 -2.59 -23.20
CA GLY A 619 21.24 -1.59 -22.61
C GLY A 619 22.46 -2.15 -21.86
N SER A 620 22.31 -3.14 -20.97
CA SER A 620 23.44 -3.62 -20.15
C SER A 620 24.55 -4.29 -20.97
N LYS A 621 24.20 -5.17 -21.92
CA LYS A 621 25.14 -5.71 -22.91
C LYS A 621 25.75 -4.58 -23.73
N THR A 622 24.94 -3.69 -24.29
CA THR A 622 25.40 -2.57 -25.14
C THR A 622 26.40 -1.67 -24.41
N SER A 623 26.13 -1.33 -23.15
CA SER A 623 27.01 -0.54 -22.29
C SER A 623 28.32 -1.29 -21.98
N PHE A 624 28.25 -2.59 -21.68
CA PHE A 624 29.47 -3.41 -21.57
C PHE A 624 30.29 -3.36 -22.87
N GLU A 625 29.66 -3.59 -24.02
CA GLU A 625 30.35 -3.67 -25.31
C GLU A 625 30.94 -2.34 -25.78
N GLN A 626 30.31 -1.21 -25.47
CA GLN A 626 30.76 0.13 -25.82
C GLN A 626 31.80 0.69 -24.84
N ASN A 627 31.52 0.60 -23.52
CA ASN A 627 32.25 1.37 -22.51
C ASN A 627 33.35 0.56 -21.81
N TYR A 628 33.18 -0.76 -21.66
CA TYR A 628 34.01 -1.57 -20.75
C TYR A 628 34.75 -2.74 -21.42
N LYS A 629 34.28 -3.25 -22.57
CA LYS A 629 34.88 -4.38 -23.30
C LYS A 629 36.32 -4.12 -23.77
N ALA A 630 36.72 -2.86 -23.96
CA ALA A 630 38.11 -2.49 -24.22
C ALA A 630 39.00 -2.62 -22.98
N GLN A 631 38.54 -2.11 -21.82
CA GLN A 631 39.25 -2.21 -20.54
C GLN A 631 39.31 -3.67 -20.05
N ALA A 632 38.21 -4.42 -20.18
CA ALA A 632 38.09 -5.82 -19.81
C ALA A 632 38.95 -6.79 -20.66
N ARG A 633 39.57 -6.31 -21.75
CA ARG A 633 40.61 -7.04 -22.51
C ARG A 633 42.03 -6.79 -21.98
N GLN A 634 42.23 -5.73 -21.22
CA GLN A 634 43.52 -5.37 -20.61
C GLN A 634 43.57 -5.82 -19.15
N ASP A 635 42.45 -5.70 -18.44
CA ASP A 635 42.29 -6.01 -17.03
C ASP A 635 41.17 -7.06 -16.83
N PRO A 636 41.49 -8.30 -16.38
CA PRO A 636 40.49 -9.34 -16.16
C PRO A 636 39.54 -9.00 -14.98
N LYS A 637 39.93 -8.11 -14.05
CA LYS A 637 39.08 -7.65 -12.94
C LYS A 637 37.91 -6.83 -13.45
N VAL A 638 38.14 -5.97 -14.45
CA VAL A 638 37.07 -5.22 -15.13
C VAL A 638 36.13 -6.19 -15.86
N GLY A 639 36.66 -7.30 -16.41
CA GLY A 639 35.86 -8.41 -16.91
C GLY A 639 34.95 -9.02 -15.84
N LEU A 640 35.52 -9.44 -14.70
CA LEU A 640 34.77 -10.09 -13.61
C LEU A 640 33.79 -9.16 -12.89
N CYS A 641 34.16 -7.91 -12.63
CA CYS A 641 33.24 -6.89 -12.12
C CYS A 641 32.01 -6.79 -13.02
N ARG A 642 32.21 -6.64 -14.34
CA ARG A 642 31.12 -6.54 -15.31
C ARG A 642 30.31 -7.82 -15.42
N PHE A 643 30.93 -9.00 -15.31
CA PHE A 643 30.22 -10.27 -15.23
C PHE A 643 29.25 -10.31 -14.05
N HIS A 644 29.67 -9.91 -12.84
CA HIS A 644 28.78 -9.92 -11.67
C HIS A 644 27.63 -8.91 -11.79
N VAL A 645 27.87 -7.72 -12.36
CA VAL A 645 26.79 -6.76 -12.67
C VAL A 645 25.76 -7.36 -13.66
N LEU A 646 26.22 -8.02 -14.72
CA LEU A 646 25.36 -8.69 -15.71
C LEU A 646 24.63 -9.91 -15.13
N LEU A 647 25.30 -10.70 -14.28
CA LEU A 647 24.73 -11.87 -13.60
C LEU A 647 23.64 -11.45 -12.60
N ARG A 648 23.87 -10.38 -11.82
CA ARG A 648 22.88 -9.79 -10.92
C ARG A 648 21.58 -9.41 -11.64
N ASN A 649 21.63 -9.01 -12.91
CA ASN A 649 20.40 -8.75 -13.69
C ASN A 649 19.62 -10.03 -14.01
N VAL A 650 20.31 -11.15 -14.29
CA VAL A 650 19.66 -12.45 -14.49
C VAL A 650 19.07 -12.95 -13.17
N LEU A 651 19.82 -12.88 -12.07
CA LEU A 651 19.37 -13.29 -10.74
C LEU A 651 18.22 -12.42 -10.18
N SER A 652 18.15 -11.15 -10.57
CA SER A 652 17.13 -10.20 -10.08
C SER A 652 15.85 -10.13 -10.94
N HIS A 653 15.92 -10.48 -12.23
CA HIS A 653 14.85 -10.24 -13.21
C HIS A 653 14.62 -11.38 -14.21
N GLY A 654 15.41 -12.46 -14.20
CA GLY A 654 15.10 -13.68 -14.95
C GLY A 654 13.96 -14.47 -14.29
N SER A 655 13.40 -15.46 -14.99
CA SER A 655 12.49 -16.45 -14.39
C SER A 655 13.22 -17.38 -13.41
N LEU A 656 12.48 -18.11 -12.58
CA LEU A 656 13.05 -19.09 -11.63
C LEU A 656 13.96 -20.13 -12.31
N SER A 657 13.63 -20.55 -13.54
CA SER A 657 14.44 -21.49 -14.33
C SER A 657 15.74 -20.83 -14.82
N GLU A 658 15.67 -19.61 -15.35
CA GLU A 658 16.85 -18.84 -15.78
C GLU A 658 17.78 -18.47 -14.61
N GLN A 659 17.22 -18.19 -13.43
CA GLN A 659 17.99 -17.96 -12.20
C GLN A 659 18.78 -19.22 -11.79
N ARG A 660 18.17 -20.41 -11.85
CA ARG A 660 18.87 -21.68 -11.58
C ARG A 660 19.94 -21.97 -12.63
N GLN A 661 19.61 -21.81 -13.91
CA GLN A 661 20.58 -22.00 -14.99
C GLN A 661 21.79 -21.07 -14.83
N ALA A 662 21.59 -19.80 -14.44
CA ALA A 662 22.67 -18.86 -14.17
C ALA A 662 23.55 -19.23 -12.96
N LEU A 663 23.00 -19.93 -11.96
CA LEU A 663 23.75 -20.50 -10.84
C LEU A 663 24.49 -21.79 -11.23
N GLU A 664 23.88 -22.67 -12.03
CA GLU A 664 24.47 -23.92 -12.51
C GLU A 664 25.62 -23.68 -13.51
N PHE A 665 25.51 -22.64 -14.34
CA PHE A 665 26.57 -22.19 -15.24
C PHE A 665 27.65 -21.35 -14.53
N TYR A 666 27.50 -21.01 -13.24
CA TYR A 666 28.50 -20.23 -12.51
C TYR A 666 29.79 -21.05 -12.32
N PRO A 667 31.00 -20.50 -12.59
CA PRO A 667 32.22 -21.29 -12.62
C PRO A 667 32.51 -21.99 -11.28
N PRO A 668 32.75 -23.32 -11.24
CA PRO A 668 33.06 -24.03 -10.00
C PRO A 668 34.29 -23.48 -9.24
N LYS A 669 35.27 -22.93 -9.97
CA LYS A 669 36.41 -22.20 -9.41
C LYS A 669 36.01 -20.94 -8.62
N LEU A 670 34.96 -20.24 -9.05
CA LEU A 670 34.42 -19.08 -8.35
C LEU A 670 33.43 -19.51 -7.25
N ALA A 671 32.67 -20.60 -7.46
CA ALA A 671 31.77 -21.16 -6.44
C ALA A 671 32.51 -21.46 -5.11
N ALA A 672 33.77 -21.90 -5.18
CA ALA A 672 34.63 -22.11 -4.01
C ALA A 672 34.77 -20.88 -3.09
N PHE A 673 34.70 -19.65 -3.62
CA PHE A 673 34.78 -18.40 -2.82
C PHE A 673 33.52 -18.14 -1.99
N HIS A 674 32.36 -18.68 -2.41
CA HIS A 674 31.12 -18.68 -1.66
C HIS A 674 31.16 -19.75 -0.55
N SER A 675 31.57 -20.96 -0.90
CA SER A 675 31.70 -22.09 0.03
C SER A 675 32.72 -21.83 1.14
N SER A 676 33.80 -21.10 0.85
CA SER A 676 34.79 -20.68 1.85
C SER A 676 34.40 -19.40 2.61
N GLY A 677 33.23 -18.81 2.34
CA GLY A 677 32.71 -17.62 3.02
C GLY A 677 33.48 -16.32 2.75
N ARG A 678 34.46 -16.29 1.83
CA ARG A 678 35.29 -15.10 1.57
C ARG A 678 34.47 -13.95 1.01
N ILE A 679 33.44 -14.24 0.20
CA ILE A 679 32.52 -13.23 -0.32
C ILE A 679 31.66 -12.65 0.81
N SER A 680 31.09 -13.50 1.68
CA SER A 680 30.42 -13.06 2.91
C SER A 680 31.30 -12.14 3.76
N GLU A 681 32.58 -12.48 3.96
CA GLU A 681 33.52 -11.66 4.73
C GLU A 681 33.72 -10.28 4.10
N VAL A 682 34.00 -10.21 2.80
CA VAL A 682 34.18 -8.94 2.07
C VAL A 682 32.90 -8.12 2.09
N MET A 683 31.74 -8.69 1.73
CA MET A 683 30.46 -7.96 1.79
C MET A 683 30.16 -7.45 3.20
N THR A 684 30.43 -8.25 4.23
CA THR A 684 30.29 -7.83 5.63
C THR A 684 31.24 -6.68 5.98
N LYS A 685 32.48 -6.65 5.49
CA LYS A 685 33.39 -5.51 5.69
C LYS A 685 32.92 -4.27 4.96
N VAL A 686 32.45 -4.35 3.70
CA VAL A 686 31.90 -3.18 2.98
C VAL A 686 30.67 -2.63 3.72
N TYR A 687 29.76 -3.48 4.21
CA TYR A 687 28.57 -3.04 4.95
C TYR A 687 28.82 -2.58 6.40
N ASN A 688 29.95 -2.91 7.02
CA ASN A 688 30.36 -2.39 8.34
C ASN A 688 31.48 -1.32 8.25
N SER A 689 31.86 -0.91 7.03
CA SER A 689 32.82 0.18 6.83
C SER A 689 32.18 1.54 7.10
N PRO A 690 32.93 2.53 7.65
CA PRO A 690 32.42 3.88 7.83
C PRO A 690 32.04 4.50 6.48
N ILE A 691 30.79 4.98 6.36
CA ILE A 691 30.29 5.68 5.17
C ILE A 691 31.28 6.80 4.79
N PRO A 692 31.75 6.86 3.53
CA PRO A 692 32.68 7.90 3.10
C PRO A 692 32.04 9.27 3.33
N MET A 693 32.66 10.11 4.17
CA MET A 693 32.16 11.46 4.40
C MET A 693 32.07 12.21 3.07
N ARG A 694 30.84 12.53 2.63
CA ARG A 694 30.60 13.45 1.51
C ARG A 694 31.16 14.81 1.89
N SER A 695 32.41 15.07 1.51
CA SER A 695 33.08 16.35 1.67
C SER A 695 32.33 17.41 0.86
N LYS A 696 31.44 18.17 1.52
CA LYS A 696 30.91 19.42 0.95
C LYS A 696 32.12 20.29 0.57
N ALA A 697 32.23 20.63 -0.71
CA ALA A 697 33.29 21.51 -1.20
C ALA A 697 33.28 22.84 -0.39
N PRO A 698 34.43 23.33 0.11
CA PRO A 698 34.43 24.50 0.98
C PRO A 698 34.09 25.80 0.21
N GLY A 699 33.11 26.55 0.73
CA GLY A 699 32.72 27.88 0.22
C GLY A 699 31.20 28.01 0.06
N ALA A 700 30.51 29.04 0.57
CA ALA A 700 30.95 30.22 1.32
C ALA A 700 29.99 30.51 2.50
N PRO A 701 30.41 31.26 3.54
CA PRO A 701 29.60 31.46 4.75
C PRO A 701 28.37 32.35 4.52
N ALA A 702 27.37 32.21 5.39
CA ALA A 702 26.13 32.98 5.32
C ALA A 702 26.35 34.46 5.65
N ALA A 703 26.12 35.34 4.67
CA ALA A 703 25.95 36.77 4.86
C ALA A 703 24.46 37.13 4.76
N ALA A 704 23.90 37.75 5.79
CA ALA A 704 22.50 38.15 5.82
C ALA A 704 22.28 39.51 5.16
N THR A 705 21.41 39.58 4.14
CA THR A 705 20.87 40.83 3.55
C THR A 705 19.56 40.48 2.79
N PRO A 706 18.69 41.44 2.38
CA PRO A 706 17.25 41.24 2.50
C PRO A 706 16.55 40.65 1.26
N ARG A 707 15.26 40.36 1.42
CA ARG A 707 14.33 39.98 0.34
C ARG A 707 14.41 40.95 -0.84
N ALA A 708 14.96 40.49 -1.96
CA ALA A 708 14.71 41.04 -3.29
C ALA A 708 13.83 40.06 -4.09
N GLN A 709 12.85 40.56 -4.83
CA GLN A 709 12.03 39.74 -5.72
C GLN A 709 12.82 39.41 -6.99
N LEU A 710 13.13 38.13 -7.21
CA LEU A 710 13.60 37.63 -8.50
C LEU A 710 12.79 36.40 -8.90
N GLN A 711 12.51 36.29 -10.20
CA GLN A 711 11.54 35.35 -10.75
C GLN A 711 12.15 33.93 -10.85
N PRO A 712 11.38 32.87 -10.52
CA PRO A 712 11.83 31.51 -10.79
C PRO A 712 11.76 31.22 -12.29
N GLN A 713 12.91 31.11 -12.96
CA GLN A 713 12.97 30.46 -14.27
C GLN A 713 12.78 28.96 -14.09
N ALA A 714 11.53 28.51 -14.14
CA ALA A 714 11.18 27.10 -14.10
C ALA A 714 11.52 26.43 -15.45
N GLY A 715 12.55 25.59 -15.46
CA GLY A 715 12.71 24.57 -16.50
C GLY A 715 11.48 23.64 -16.51
N PRO A 716 11.02 23.16 -17.68
CA PRO A 716 9.69 22.56 -17.80
C PRO A 716 9.61 21.13 -17.24
N VAL A 717 9.27 21.02 -15.95
CA VAL A 717 8.69 19.79 -15.38
C VAL A 717 7.36 19.53 -16.12
N ARG A 718 7.35 18.51 -16.99
CA ARG A 718 6.18 18.21 -17.85
C ARG A 718 5.04 17.59 -17.03
N PRO A 719 3.85 18.20 -16.96
CA PRO A 719 2.66 17.54 -16.42
C PRO A 719 2.10 16.54 -17.44
N ILE A 720 1.72 15.34 -16.96
CA ILE A 720 0.98 14.36 -17.78
C ILE A 720 -0.40 14.95 -18.11
N SER A 721 -0.52 15.51 -19.31
CA SER A 721 -1.70 16.24 -19.75
C SER A 721 -2.68 15.31 -20.47
N LEU A 722 -3.71 14.86 -19.76
CA LEU A 722 -4.86 14.19 -20.38
C LEU A 722 -5.72 15.22 -21.14
N HIS A 723 -5.35 15.46 -22.40
CA HIS A 723 -6.13 16.27 -23.33
C HIS A 723 -7.29 15.46 -23.93
N LEU A 724 -8.49 15.64 -23.39
CA LEU A 724 -9.72 15.55 -24.17
C LEU A 724 -10.76 16.55 -23.63
N GLY A 725 -11.21 17.51 -24.45
CA GLY A 725 -12.24 18.48 -24.06
C GLY A 725 -11.97 19.94 -24.40
N LYS A 726 -11.87 20.26 -25.71
CA LYS A 726 -12.24 21.57 -26.31
C LYS A 726 -12.06 21.58 -27.84
N GLN A 727 -13.05 21.06 -28.55
CA GLN A 727 -13.50 21.68 -29.81
C GLN A 727 -15.01 21.93 -29.69
N LEU A 728 -15.61 22.62 -30.68
CA LEU A 728 -16.99 23.11 -30.67
C LEU A 728 -17.30 24.18 -29.59
N ARG A 729 -16.79 25.39 -29.82
CA ARG A 729 -17.44 26.64 -29.36
C ARG A 729 -17.59 27.61 -30.53
N ARG A 730 -18.67 27.45 -31.32
CA ARG A 730 -19.24 28.47 -32.22
C ARG A 730 -20.76 28.27 -32.32
N ALA A 731 -21.49 28.83 -31.36
CA ALA A 731 -22.93 29.07 -31.45
C ALA A 731 -23.23 30.38 -30.70
N THR A 732 -24.02 31.25 -31.31
CA THR A 732 -24.20 32.65 -30.90
C THR A 732 -24.98 32.77 -29.59
N VAL A 733 -24.57 33.69 -28.70
CA VAL A 733 -25.38 34.08 -27.54
C VAL A 733 -26.51 34.99 -28.02
N VAL A 734 -27.76 34.50 -27.94
CA VAL A 734 -28.96 35.33 -28.02
C VAL A 734 -29.43 35.61 -26.60
N GLN A 735 -29.50 36.89 -26.22
CA GLN A 735 -30.13 37.28 -24.97
C GLN A 735 -31.65 37.19 -25.12
N LEU A 736 -32.33 36.44 -24.24
CA LEU A 736 -33.75 36.65 -23.97
C LEU A 736 -33.89 37.52 -22.72
N ARG A 737 -34.52 38.69 -22.87
CA ARG A 737 -34.88 39.54 -21.73
C ARG A 737 -36.08 38.94 -21.01
N HIS A 738 -36.05 38.88 -19.69
CA HIS A 738 -37.27 38.78 -18.91
C HIS A 738 -38.01 40.13 -18.98
N ILE A 739 -39.26 40.09 -19.44
CA ILE A 739 -40.27 41.13 -19.21
C ILE A 739 -41.30 40.48 -18.28
N GLY A 740 -41.74 41.20 -17.25
CA GLY A 740 -42.75 40.74 -16.30
C GLY A 740 -44.02 41.59 -16.36
N ARG A 741 -45.09 41.07 -15.74
CA ARG A 741 -46.49 41.55 -15.79
C ARG A 741 -47.17 41.26 -17.14
N MET A 742 -48.49 41.04 -17.15
CA MET A 742 -49.44 41.03 -16.01
C MET A 742 -49.46 39.70 -15.27
#